data_AF-A0A0G4PXA3-F1
#
_entry.id   AF-A0A0G4PXA3-F1
#
_cell.length_a   1.000
_cell.length_b   1.000
_cell.length_c   1.000
_cell.angle_alpha   90.00
_cell.angle_beta   90.00
_cell.angle_gamma   90.00
#
_symmetry.space_group_name_H-M   'P 1'
#
loop_
_entity.id
_entity.type
_entity.pdbx_description
1 polymer ?
#
loop_
_entity_poly.entity_id
_entity_poly.type
_entity_poly.pdbx_seq_one_letter_code
_entity_poly.pdbx_strand_id
1 'polypeptide(L)'
;MTNLQILEIMPQKAALYLLHHVFLPPRIPQEEDHDAEHERFLLDNVFEALRRFKDYCIKEYFDILDMIITMTVRLKSVYALDGDVSEVELTKILENLKDKDGFLTIYIREQNAGILFSRCKNQIHVESFELSPRNESVTTTVGRLVCIFPGPGIALDLASFNESGLWETVAQTLSRMSYQPAANTKLKAKKAQQKHDEDRDTTNPKMVTELLMATLRPLSTDVSAVQIQKNTREEVIWRDSRSPWRRSALWLLMRVTLQLVFRRLSDEARLDDLYKQFMIFFMSFVVDKASMALPNEAIFCMNAKIARRLLKLELSDEPAWLTSVQNILRRSSRRIQGRWKQTMRENSRGIDTFSLSTLDFHHDIQCALPDLDRYLEGIERRGHDRPLGSNFQPPSKLHQYQREELPDCLEFHDLDYQRYSLVAFEDWVALHLNAWIEDHKKEQTACSQLGQLMMQYHRAASLSYAHNPEAVSVMLLTLLELWVACDKAAIQSYDDLSKYDACIPVNCFQSLLLPFKSQMERLASAEKYLSKRQRSVKHHGAGIFHDYGSPSCFSVLYFNQSDEHQRLLEAIENHASRQRTKKKAELREKQENYRHLMELYSRTVCRYDEVILDAEYGFRESRHSSSCPCHRYLKEAKSIEINIHEWPLPTDHLQAKSTVFELKLPESFASWRDTTLFFLYNCLGVEYIAKERPRAEYRLQTYSGLSSFFHPHGGHSRVSLLSQNKPHQRTHRRNRLIVNVTENDVCLNNGLQFQYFDNVVKCYVGSFERTLWIEESCVYTLPQKSSTLQQFIFRSTRESHGPPPNLVIATQSAAPTDMLMEEYKALATMPLGLEIQWQNVLVELAADSIDLVFLRRIDMVYCLTLASDKVAQPAARVM
;
A
#
# COMPACT_ATOMS: atom_id res chain seq x y z
N MET A 1 -51.21 -41.23 -9.69
CA MET A 1 -51.19 -39.92 -9.02
C MET A 1 -50.02 -39.91 -8.06
N THR A 2 -48.88 -39.42 -8.53
CA THR A 2 -47.61 -39.38 -7.80
C THR A 2 -47.46 -38.00 -7.17
N ASN A 3 -47.37 -37.96 -5.83
CA ASN A 3 -47.07 -36.76 -5.06
C ASN A 3 -45.75 -36.14 -5.52
N LEU A 4 -45.83 -35.03 -6.25
CA LEU A 4 -44.72 -34.09 -6.44
C LEU A 4 -44.46 -33.40 -5.11
N GLN A 5 -43.56 -33.96 -4.30
CA GLN A 5 -42.91 -33.21 -3.22
C GLN A 5 -42.20 -32.02 -3.84
N ILE A 6 -42.73 -30.82 -3.62
CA ILE A 6 -42.04 -29.57 -3.89
C ILE A 6 -40.78 -29.58 -3.02
N LEU A 7 -39.63 -29.86 -3.62
CA LEU A 7 -38.32 -29.68 -2.99
C LEU A 7 -38.14 -28.18 -2.74
N GLU A 8 -38.26 -27.74 -1.49
CA GLU A 8 -37.86 -26.39 -1.07
C GLU A 8 -36.44 -26.12 -1.56
N ILE A 9 -36.31 -25.14 -2.45
CA ILE A 9 -35.02 -24.78 -3.04
C ILE A 9 -34.19 -24.07 -1.96
N MET A 10 -33.03 -24.64 -1.64
CA MET A 10 -32.08 -24.04 -0.70
C MET A 10 -31.67 -22.63 -1.17
N PRO A 11 -31.75 -21.59 -0.31
CA PRO A 11 -31.30 -20.25 -0.66
C PRO A 11 -29.83 -20.25 -1.10
N GLN A 12 -29.50 -19.49 -2.15
CA GLN A 12 -28.16 -19.51 -2.75
C GLN A 12 -27.05 -19.15 -1.76
N LYS A 13 -27.26 -18.15 -0.89
CA LYS A 13 -26.28 -17.74 0.13
C LYS A 13 -26.02 -18.85 1.15
N ALA A 14 -27.07 -19.51 1.62
CA ALA A 14 -26.97 -20.66 2.53
C ALA A 14 -26.26 -21.86 1.86
N ALA A 15 -26.56 -22.13 0.58
CA ALA A 15 -25.87 -23.16 -0.19
C ALA A 15 -24.36 -22.87 -0.35
N LEU A 16 -24.00 -21.61 -0.60
CA LEU A 16 -22.60 -21.17 -0.67
C LEU A 16 -21.90 -21.29 0.69
N TYR A 17 -22.55 -20.92 1.80
CA TYR A 17 -22.01 -21.10 3.14
C TYR A 17 -21.67 -22.58 3.43
N LEU A 18 -22.60 -23.51 3.12
CA LEU A 18 -22.34 -24.95 3.23
C LEU A 18 -21.20 -25.40 2.32
N LEU A 19 -21.14 -24.91 1.08
CA LEU A 19 -20.03 -25.20 0.18
C LEU A 19 -18.68 -24.78 0.80
N HIS A 20 -18.56 -23.54 1.26
CA HIS A 20 -17.31 -22.99 1.79
C HIS A 20 -16.86 -23.72 3.05
N HIS A 21 -17.75 -23.97 4.00
CA HIS A 21 -17.37 -24.52 5.29
C HIS A 21 -17.37 -26.06 5.34
N VAL A 22 -18.28 -26.76 4.65
CA VAL A 22 -18.31 -28.24 4.63
C VAL A 22 -17.32 -28.79 3.61
N PHE A 23 -17.33 -28.27 2.39
CA PHE A 23 -16.55 -28.82 1.29
C PHE A 23 -15.18 -28.17 1.14
N LEU A 24 -15.02 -26.89 1.50
CA LEU A 24 -13.77 -26.15 1.34
C LEU A 24 -13.25 -26.27 -0.11
N PRO A 25 -13.94 -25.65 -1.10
CA PRO A 25 -13.55 -25.68 -2.50
C PRO A 25 -12.23 -24.92 -2.74
N PRO A 26 -11.59 -25.05 -3.92
CA PRO A 26 -10.34 -24.33 -4.22
C PRO A 26 -10.46 -22.80 -4.15
N ARG A 27 -11.64 -22.24 -4.43
CA ARG A 27 -11.92 -20.82 -4.29
C ARG A 27 -12.87 -20.60 -3.12
N ILE A 28 -12.35 -20.01 -2.05
CA ILE A 28 -13.11 -19.59 -0.87
C ILE A 28 -13.28 -18.08 -0.84
N PRO A 29 -14.21 -17.54 -0.02
CA PRO A 29 -14.36 -16.10 0.16
C PRO A 29 -13.07 -15.44 0.65
N GLN A 30 -12.95 -14.15 0.38
CA GLN A 30 -11.81 -13.31 0.78
C GLN A 30 -12.24 -12.23 1.79
N GLU A 31 -13.36 -12.47 2.47
CA GLU A 31 -13.94 -11.65 3.52
C GLU A 31 -14.75 -12.53 4.47
N GLU A 32 -14.93 -12.07 5.70
CA GLU A 32 -15.76 -12.75 6.70
C GLU A 32 -17.21 -12.93 6.20
N ASP A 33 -17.68 -14.18 6.16
CA ASP A 33 -19.02 -14.58 5.71
C ASP A 33 -19.87 -15.18 6.84
N HIS A 34 -19.47 -14.93 8.10
CA HIS A 34 -20.20 -15.37 9.27
C HIS A 34 -21.60 -14.73 9.30
N ASP A 35 -22.60 -15.58 9.44
CA ASP A 35 -23.99 -15.23 9.64
C ASP A 35 -24.68 -16.27 10.54
N ALA A 36 -25.45 -15.81 11.53
CA ALA A 36 -26.09 -16.69 12.49
C ALA A 36 -27.22 -17.55 11.88
N GLU A 37 -27.93 -17.05 10.87
CA GLU A 37 -28.95 -17.82 10.17
C GLU A 37 -28.31 -18.93 9.33
N HIS A 38 -27.20 -18.64 8.65
CA HIS A 38 -26.44 -19.65 7.91
C HIS A 38 -25.83 -20.73 8.83
N GLU A 39 -25.38 -20.36 10.04
CA GLU A 39 -24.92 -21.34 11.04
C GLU A 39 -26.07 -22.22 11.57
N ARG A 40 -27.26 -21.66 11.83
CA ARG A 40 -28.46 -22.47 12.14
C ARG A 40 -28.82 -23.38 10.99
N PHE A 41 -28.78 -22.87 9.76
CA PHE A 41 -29.05 -23.65 8.57
C PHE A 41 -28.08 -24.82 8.40
N LEU A 42 -26.80 -24.65 8.77
CA LEU A 42 -25.84 -25.74 8.86
C LEU A 42 -26.27 -26.81 9.87
N LEU A 43 -26.67 -26.42 11.09
CA LEU A 43 -27.15 -27.35 12.12
C LEU A 43 -28.42 -28.08 11.68
N ASP A 44 -29.36 -27.39 11.04
CA ASP A 44 -30.60 -27.98 10.51
C ASP A 44 -30.32 -29.07 9.47
N ASN A 45 -29.36 -28.83 8.56
CA ASN A 45 -28.98 -29.82 7.58
C ASN A 45 -28.24 -31.01 8.20
N VAL A 46 -27.47 -30.81 9.28
CA VAL A 46 -26.83 -31.90 10.03
C VAL A 46 -27.89 -32.75 10.73
N PHE A 47 -28.86 -32.12 11.40
CA PHE A 47 -29.97 -32.79 12.07
C PHE A 47 -30.81 -33.63 11.09
N GLU A 48 -31.25 -33.03 9.98
CA GLU A 48 -32.06 -33.73 8.98
C GLU A 48 -31.28 -34.87 8.32
N ALA A 49 -29.99 -34.69 8.06
CA ALA A 49 -29.15 -35.76 7.54
C ALA A 49 -28.97 -36.91 8.53
N LEU A 50 -28.85 -36.63 9.84
CA LEU A 50 -28.77 -37.68 10.87
C LEU A 50 -30.07 -38.50 10.93
N ARG A 51 -31.23 -37.84 10.88
CA ARG A 51 -32.54 -38.52 10.84
C ARG A 51 -32.62 -39.47 9.66
N ARG A 52 -32.32 -38.99 8.45
CA ARG A 52 -32.34 -39.83 7.25
C ARG A 52 -31.28 -40.91 7.26
N PHE A 53 -30.11 -40.65 7.82
CA PHE A 53 -29.03 -41.64 7.90
C PHE A 53 -29.45 -42.83 8.77
N LYS A 54 -30.19 -42.59 9.86
CA LYS A 54 -30.73 -43.63 10.74
C LYS A 54 -31.57 -44.66 9.97
N ASP A 55 -32.38 -44.22 9.01
CA ASP A 55 -33.24 -45.10 8.19
C ASP A 55 -32.43 -46.08 7.31
N TYR A 56 -31.15 -45.80 7.06
CA TYR A 56 -30.24 -46.65 6.30
C TYR A 56 -29.30 -47.48 7.18
N CYS A 57 -29.34 -47.32 8.50
CA CYS A 57 -28.50 -48.04 9.45
C CYS A 57 -29.21 -49.29 9.99
N ILE A 58 -28.42 -50.27 10.43
CA ILE A 58 -28.95 -51.43 11.18
C ILE A 58 -29.40 -51.00 12.58
N LYS A 59 -30.35 -51.75 13.16
CA LYS A 59 -30.99 -51.42 14.45
C LYS A 59 -30.02 -51.26 15.62
N GLU A 60 -28.88 -51.95 15.58
CA GLU A 60 -27.82 -51.86 16.61
C GLU A 60 -27.27 -50.44 16.79
N TYR A 61 -27.37 -49.59 15.77
CA TYR A 61 -26.89 -48.20 15.82
C TYR A 61 -27.97 -47.19 16.18
N PHE A 62 -29.22 -47.61 16.40
CA PHE A 62 -30.34 -46.69 16.59
C PHE A 62 -30.19 -45.86 17.86
N ASP A 63 -29.81 -46.48 18.98
CA ASP A 63 -29.65 -45.79 20.26
C ASP A 63 -28.52 -44.75 20.20
N ILE A 64 -27.39 -45.10 19.55
CA ILE A 64 -26.25 -44.20 19.33
C ILE A 64 -26.70 -42.99 18.50
N LEU A 65 -27.42 -43.23 17.40
CA LEU A 65 -27.90 -42.17 16.52
C LEU A 65 -28.95 -41.30 17.21
N ASP A 66 -29.82 -41.87 18.04
CA ASP A 66 -30.81 -41.11 18.82
C ASP A 66 -30.16 -40.20 19.86
N MET A 67 -29.09 -40.63 20.51
CA MET A 67 -28.30 -39.77 21.41
C MET A 67 -27.64 -38.61 20.66
N ILE A 68 -27.10 -38.87 19.46
CA ILE A 68 -26.45 -37.85 18.62
C ILE A 68 -27.47 -36.86 18.03
N ILE A 69 -28.64 -37.34 17.59
CA ILE A 69 -29.76 -36.51 17.15
C ILE A 69 -30.20 -35.61 18.30
N THR A 70 -30.40 -36.18 19.49
CA THR A 70 -30.78 -35.44 20.70
C THR A 70 -29.75 -34.36 21.06
N MET A 71 -28.46 -34.67 21.01
CA MET A 71 -27.39 -33.70 21.23
C MET A 71 -27.44 -32.55 20.22
N THR A 72 -27.68 -32.85 18.94
CA THR A 72 -27.76 -31.85 17.87
C THR A 72 -28.98 -30.94 18.06
N VAL A 73 -30.11 -31.49 18.49
CA VAL A 73 -31.32 -30.72 18.85
C VAL A 73 -31.04 -29.81 20.03
N ARG A 74 -30.40 -30.32 21.09
CA ARG A 74 -30.02 -29.52 22.27
C ARG A 74 -29.13 -28.33 21.88
N LEU A 75 -28.09 -28.57 21.09
CA LEU A 75 -27.21 -27.50 20.57
C LEU A 75 -28.01 -26.44 19.81
N LYS A 76 -28.93 -26.86 18.93
CA LYS A 76 -29.76 -25.92 18.16
C LYS A 76 -30.65 -25.07 19.08
N SER A 77 -31.30 -25.69 20.06
CA SER A 77 -32.20 -24.99 21.00
C SER A 77 -31.49 -24.03 21.95
N VAL A 78 -30.18 -24.23 22.21
CA VAL A 78 -29.41 -23.33 23.07
C VAL A 78 -29.17 -21.97 22.41
N TYR A 79 -29.14 -21.89 21.07
CA TYR A 79 -28.87 -20.62 20.39
C TYR A 79 -30.12 -19.78 20.18
N ALA A 80 -30.08 -18.53 20.64
CA ALA A 80 -31.06 -17.49 20.31
C ALA A 80 -30.94 -17.06 18.84
N LEU A 81 -31.85 -16.18 18.36
CA LEU A 81 -31.96 -15.74 16.96
C LEU A 81 -30.76 -14.95 16.42
N ASP A 82 -29.92 -14.40 17.29
CA ASP A 82 -28.66 -13.73 16.98
C ASP A 82 -27.44 -14.67 16.98
N GLY A 83 -27.63 -15.93 17.40
CA GLY A 83 -26.57 -16.94 17.48
C GLY A 83 -25.86 -16.97 18.83
N ASP A 84 -26.30 -16.15 19.78
CA ASP A 84 -25.80 -16.15 21.16
C ASP A 84 -26.45 -17.28 21.97
N VAL A 85 -25.85 -17.63 23.11
CA VAL A 85 -26.34 -18.69 23.99
C VAL A 85 -27.48 -18.16 24.88
N SER A 86 -28.65 -18.79 24.82
CA SER A 86 -29.82 -18.50 25.66
C SER A 86 -29.63 -19.09 27.06
N GLU A 87 -29.53 -18.21 28.07
CA GLU A 87 -29.43 -18.62 29.50
C GLU A 87 -30.57 -19.54 29.93
N VAL A 88 -31.81 -19.19 29.54
CA VAL A 88 -33.02 -19.94 29.91
C VAL A 88 -33.02 -21.35 29.34
N GLU A 89 -32.74 -21.48 28.04
CA GLU A 89 -32.74 -22.79 27.39
C GLU A 89 -31.54 -23.63 27.83
N LEU A 90 -30.38 -23.01 28.04
CA LEU A 90 -29.21 -23.70 28.58
C LEU A 90 -29.47 -24.23 29.99
N THR A 91 -30.08 -23.44 30.88
CA THR A 91 -30.43 -23.87 32.24
C THR A 91 -31.36 -25.08 32.21
N LYS A 92 -32.44 -25.03 31.43
CA LYS A 92 -33.37 -26.16 31.26
C LYS A 92 -32.67 -27.43 30.76
N ILE A 93 -31.74 -27.31 29.81
CA ILE A 93 -31.04 -28.48 29.27
C ILE A 93 -30.04 -29.06 30.26
N LEU A 94 -29.33 -28.20 31.01
CA LEU A 94 -28.42 -28.63 32.09
C LEU A 94 -29.19 -29.31 33.22
N GLU A 95 -30.38 -28.84 33.57
CA GLU A 95 -31.28 -29.51 34.51
C GLU A 95 -31.72 -30.87 34.00
N ASN A 96 -32.10 -30.99 32.72
CA ASN A 96 -32.47 -32.29 32.14
C ASN A 96 -31.32 -33.31 32.09
N LEU A 97 -30.06 -32.84 32.04
CA LEU A 97 -28.87 -33.70 32.14
C LEU A 97 -28.69 -34.29 33.56
N LYS A 98 -29.41 -33.79 34.58
CA LYS A 98 -29.44 -34.36 35.95
C LYS A 98 -30.13 -35.71 36.03
N ASP A 99 -31.09 -35.96 35.13
CA ASP A 99 -31.97 -37.12 35.22
C ASP A 99 -31.76 -38.12 34.08
N LYS A 100 -31.18 -37.69 32.96
CA LYS A 100 -31.07 -38.50 31.74
C LYS A 100 -29.65 -38.50 31.18
N ASP A 101 -29.17 -39.69 30.82
CA ASP A 101 -27.92 -39.86 30.07
C ASP A 101 -27.98 -39.11 28.74
N GLY A 102 -26.85 -38.51 28.35
CA GLY A 102 -26.74 -37.79 27.09
C GLY A 102 -25.63 -36.76 27.07
N PHE A 103 -25.62 -36.00 25.96
CA PHE A 103 -24.58 -35.03 25.63
C PHE A 103 -25.20 -33.65 25.38
N LEU A 104 -24.42 -32.60 25.64
CA LEU A 104 -24.67 -31.23 25.23
C LEU A 104 -23.35 -30.62 24.79
N THR A 105 -23.33 -30.03 23.60
CA THR A 105 -22.17 -29.27 23.10
C THR A 105 -22.58 -27.83 22.87
N ILE A 106 -21.66 -26.89 23.04
CA ILE A 106 -21.91 -25.45 22.91
C ILE A 106 -20.66 -24.76 22.33
N TYR A 107 -20.87 -23.82 21.42
CA TYR A 107 -19.85 -22.89 20.95
C TYR A 107 -20.03 -21.54 21.64
N ILE A 108 -19.02 -21.10 22.38
CA ILE A 108 -18.93 -19.77 22.98
C ILE A 108 -18.15 -18.86 22.03
N ARG A 109 -18.86 -18.22 21.08
CA ARG A 109 -18.25 -17.53 19.94
C ARG A 109 -17.28 -16.44 20.33
N GLU A 110 -17.69 -15.50 21.17
CA GLU A 110 -16.83 -14.37 21.56
C GLU A 110 -15.57 -14.80 22.32
N GLN A 111 -15.56 -16.02 22.88
CA GLN A 111 -14.39 -16.60 23.55
C GLN A 111 -13.69 -17.68 22.72
N ASN A 112 -14.05 -17.93 21.46
CA ASN A 112 -13.39 -18.92 20.61
C ASN A 112 -13.25 -20.33 21.25
N ALA A 113 -14.27 -20.76 22.00
CA ALA A 113 -14.20 -21.99 22.79
C ALA A 113 -15.41 -22.91 22.58
N GLY A 114 -15.15 -24.20 22.41
CA GLY A 114 -16.14 -25.26 22.47
C GLY A 114 -16.21 -25.88 23.86
N ILE A 115 -17.41 -26.30 24.28
CA ILE A 115 -17.64 -27.02 25.53
C ILE A 115 -18.48 -28.26 25.23
N LEU A 116 -18.11 -29.40 25.82
CA LEU A 116 -18.87 -30.65 25.80
C LEU A 116 -19.21 -31.07 27.24
N PHE A 117 -20.51 -31.15 27.52
CA PHE A 117 -21.07 -31.76 28.72
C PHE A 117 -21.52 -33.18 28.38
N SER A 118 -21.12 -34.15 29.19
CA SER A 118 -21.61 -35.53 29.06
C SER A 118 -21.91 -36.15 30.41
N ARG A 119 -23.08 -36.78 30.53
CA ARG A 119 -23.41 -37.59 31.71
C ARG A 119 -22.79 -38.97 31.60
N CYS A 120 -22.04 -39.36 32.62
CA CYS A 120 -21.41 -40.67 32.75
C CYS A 120 -21.75 -41.24 34.14
N LYS A 121 -22.77 -42.11 34.21
CA LYS A 121 -23.25 -42.71 35.48
C LYS A 121 -23.61 -41.63 36.51
N ASN A 122 -22.85 -41.55 37.62
CA ASN A 122 -23.05 -40.59 38.71
C ASN A 122 -22.18 -39.33 38.60
N GLN A 123 -21.65 -39.04 37.41
CA GLN A 123 -20.81 -37.86 37.16
C GLN A 123 -21.23 -37.11 35.90
N ILE A 124 -20.97 -35.80 35.88
CA ILE A 124 -21.07 -34.96 34.70
C ILE A 124 -19.67 -34.51 34.31
N HIS A 125 -19.24 -34.92 33.12
CA HIS A 125 -17.96 -34.51 32.56
C HIS A 125 -18.16 -33.19 31.82
N VAL A 126 -17.23 -32.26 32.02
CA VAL A 126 -17.16 -30.96 31.35
C VAL A 126 -15.80 -30.86 30.69
N GLU A 127 -15.79 -30.69 29.38
CA GLU A 127 -14.58 -30.64 28.56
C GLU A 127 -14.58 -29.39 27.69
N SER A 128 -13.45 -28.70 27.58
CA SER A 128 -13.36 -27.47 26.77
C SER A 128 -12.18 -27.50 25.81
N PHE A 129 -12.27 -26.73 24.72
CA PHE A 129 -11.23 -26.68 23.68
C PHE A 129 -11.33 -25.43 22.79
N GLU A 130 -10.20 -25.02 22.22
CA GLU A 130 -10.11 -23.95 21.22
C GLU A 130 -10.68 -24.39 19.87
N LEU A 131 -11.40 -23.52 19.15
CA LEU A 131 -11.96 -23.85 17.83
C LEU A 131 -11.26 -23.15 16.65
N SER A 132 -10.73 -21.95 16.84
CA SER A 132 -10.04 -21.20 15.78
C SER A 132 -8.63 -20.80 16.22
N PRO A 133 -7.58 -21.41 15.65
CA PRO A 133 -6.20 -21.08 16.00
C PRO A 133 -5.79 -19.69 15.49
N ARG A 134 -4.66 -19.20 16.03
CA ARG A 134 -4.04 -17.91 15.68
C ARG A 134 -3.66 -17.82 14.21
N ASN A 135 -3.67 -16.60 13.66
CA ASN A 135 -3.23 -16.32 12.28
C ASN A 135 -1.83 -16.86 12.00
N GLU A 136 -0.90 -16.63 12.92
CA GLU A 136 0.47 -17.11 12.80
C GLU A 136 0.50 -18.63 12.66
N SER A 137 -0.15 -19.37 13.55
CA SER A 137 -0.20 -20.84 13.49
C SER A 137 -0.76 -21.35 12.16
N VAL A 138 -1.80 -20.71 11.61
CA VAL A 138 -2.38 -21.11 10.32
C VAL A 138 -1.45 -20.79 9.15
N THR A 139 -0.81 -19.62 9.16
CA THR A 139 0.02 -19.14 8.04
C THR A 139 1.44 -19.72 8.02
N THR A 140 2.01 -20.07 9.18
CA THR A 140 3.36 -20.63 9.27
C THR A 140 3.40 -22.16 9.16
N THR A 141 2.29 -22.85 9.44
CA THR A 141 2.24 -24.31 9.35
C THR A 141 2.35 -24.79 7.90
N VAL A 142 3.45 -25.48 7.59
CA VAL A 142 3.59 -26.21 6.33
C VAL A 142 2.73 -27.48 6.38
N GLY A 143 1.80 -27.62 5.45
CA GLY A 143 0.93 -28.80 5.34
C GLY A 143 -0.42 -28.64 6.06
N ARG A 144 -0.63 -29.33 7.18
CA ARG A 144 -1.92 -29.32 7.90
C ARG A 144 -1.70 -29.08 9.38
N LEU A 145 -2.44 -28.12 9.93
CA LEU A 145 -2.47 -27.87 11.36
C LEU A 145 -3.14 -29.05 12.06
N VAL A 146 -2.49 -29.54 13.12
CA VAL A 146 -2.92 -30.70 13.89
C VAL A 146 -3.37 -30.21 15.26
N CYS A 147 -4.64 -30.43 15.59
CA CYS A 147 -5.18 -30.14 16.91
C CYS A 147 -5.64 -31.42 17.61
N ILE A 148 -5.52 -31.43 18.93
CA ILE A 148 -6.01 -32.50 19.80
C ILE A 148 -7.29 -32.00 20.49
N PHE A 149 -8.32 -32.84 20.49
CA PHE A 149 -9.62 -32.53 21.08
C PHE A 149 -10.13 -33.70 21.93
N PRO A 150 -10.81 -33.46 23.06
CA PRO A 150 -10.94 -32.16 23.71
C PRO A 150 -9.64 -31.76 24.43
N GLY A 151 -9.60 -30.52 24.93
CA GLY A 151 -8.52 -30.00 25.76
C GLY A 151 -8.71 -30.41 27.23
N PRO A 152 -8.69 -29.48 28.20
CA PRO A 152 -8.91 -29.82 29.61
C PRO A 152 -10.30 -30.40 29.84
N GLY A 153 -10.40 -31.37 30.76
CA GLY A 153 -11.63 -32.05 31.15
C GLY A 153 -11.70 -32.31 32.65
N ILE A 154 -12.87 -32.10 33.24
CA ILE A 154 -13.16 -32.31 34.66
C ILE A 154 -14.47 -33.11 34.82
N ALA A 155 -14.65 -33.82 35.92
CA ALA A 155 -15.89 -34.49 36.29
C ALA A 155 -16.42 -33.98 37.62
N LEU A 156 -17.68 -33.54 37.63
CA LEU A 156 -18.42 -33.24 38.84
C LEU A 156 -19.25 -34.46 39.23
N ASP A 157 -19.27 -34.83 40.51
CA ASP A 157 -20.25 -35.80 40.98
C ASP A 157 -21.66 -35.21 40.98
N LEU A 158 -22.69 -36.06 40.98
CA LEU A 158 -24.07 -35.57 40.94
C LEU A 158 -24.48 -34.76 42.18
N ALA A 159 -23.81 -34.93 43.32
CA ALA A 159 -24.10 -34.17 44.52
C ALA A 159 -23.65 -32.71 44.36
N SER A 160 -22.41 -32.50 43.94
CA SER A 160 -21.82 -31.20 43.62
C SER A 160 -22.54 -30.58 42.42
N PHE A 161 -22.92 -31.40 41.44
CA PHE A 161 -23.76 -30.97 40.33
C PHE A 161 -25.17 -30.57 40.81
N ASN A 162 -25.69 -31.05 41.93
CA ASN A 162 -27.02 -30.66 42.40
C ASN A 162 -26.99 -29.52 43.43
N GLU A 163 -25.83 -28.89 43.66
CA GLU A 163 -25.74 -27.68 44.49
C GLU A 163 -26.64 -26.57 43.93
N SER A 164 -27.46 -26.01 44.80
CA SER A 164 -28.43 -24.96 44.44
C SER A 164 -27.71 -23.73 43.88
N GLY A 165 -28.14 -23.26 42.70
CA GLY A 165 -27.60 -22.05 42.07
C GLY A 165 -26.39 -22.26 41.16
N LEU A 166 -25.75 -23.44 41.15
CA LEU A 166 -24.54 -23.67 40.37
C LEU A 166 -24.80 -23.57 38.87
N TRP A 167 -25.84 -24.22 38.34
CA TRP A 167 -26.11 -24.25 36.89
C TRP A 167 -26.78 -23.00 36.38
N GLU A 168 -27.57 -22.33 37.20
CA GLU A 168 -28.05 -20.99 36.90
C GLU A 168 -26.84 -20.06 36.71
N THR A 169 -25.84 -20.15 37.60
CA THR A 169 -24.60 -19.36 37.50
C THR A 169 -23.76 -19.75 36.28
N VAL A 170 -23.60 -21.04 35.99
CA VAL A 170 -22.84 -21.52 34.82
C VAL A 170 -23.56 -21.12 33.52
N ALA A 171 -24.87 -21.29 33.44
CA ALA A 171 -25.66 -20.92 32.27
C ALA A 171 -25.63 -19.41 32.02
N GLN A 172 -25.78 -18.60 33.07
CA GLN A 172 -25.64 -17.15 33.00
C GLN A 172 -24.23 -16.75 32.55
N THR A 173 -23.20 -17.38 33.10
CA THR A 173 -21.80 -17.11 32.75
C THR A 173 -21.52 -17.44 31.29
N LEU A 174 -21.94 -18.61 30.81
CA LEU A 174 -21.74 -19.05 29.43
C LEU A 174 -22.56 -18.21 28.44
N SER A 175 -23.80 -17.87 28.79
CA SER A 175 -24.62 -16.94 28.02
C SER A 175 -23.91 -15.60 27.85
N ARG A 176 -23.45 -15.01 28.96
CA ARG A 176 -22.70 -13.75 28.94
C ARG A 176 -21.41 -13.82 28.14
N MET A 177 -20.63 -14.88 28.32
CA MET A 177 -19.39 -15.12 27.56
C MET A 177 -19.64 -15.30 26.06
N SER A 178 -20.83 -15.78 25.66
CA SER A 178 -21.14 -15.99 24.25
C SER A 178 -21.25 -14.69 23.45
N TYR A 179 -21.62 -13.58 24.11
CA TYR A 179 -21.88 -12.31 23.45
C TYR A 179 -21.01 -11.13 23.92
N GLN A 180 -20.36 -11.24 25.09
CA GLN A 180 -19.53 -10.18 25.63
C GLN A 180 -18.05 -10.49 25.40
N PRO A 181 -17.31 -9.68 24.62
CA PRO A 181 -15.87 -9.84 24.48
C PRO A 181 -15.17 -9.51 25.80
N ALA A 182 -14.20 -10.35 26.18
CA ALA A 182 -13.39 -10.13 27.37
C ALA A 182 -12.14 -9.29 27.05
N ALA A 183 -11.78 -8.36 27.94
CA ALA A 183 -10.57 -7.56 27.78
C ALA A 183 -9.30 -8.42 27.81
N ASN A 184 -8.25 -8.00 27.09
CA ASN A 184 -6.94 -8.66 27.08
C ASN A 184 -6.95 -10.14 26.60
N THR A 185 -7.90 -10.52 25.76
CA THR A 185 -7.96 -11.83 25.08
C THR A 185 -7.53 -11.76 23.61
N LYS A 186 -7.52 -10.56 23.02
CA LYS A 186 -7.01 -10.28 21.67
C LYS A 186 -5.51 -9.92 21.70
N LEU A 187 -4.80 -10.27 20.63
CA LEU A 187 -3.41 -9.85 20.45
C LEU A 187 -3.33 -8.32 20.29
N LYS A 188 -2.19 -7.73 20.65
CA LYS A 188 -1.98 -6.28 20.52
C LYS A 188 -0.91 -5.97 19.49
N ALA A 189 -1.22 -5.11 18.53
CA ALA A 189 -0.29 -4.56 17.55
C ALA A 189 0.20 -3.17 17.99
N LYS A 190 1.49 -2.87 17.75
CA LYS A 190 2.08 -1.56 18.08
C LYS A 190 1.92 -0.58 16.90
N LYS A 191 1.37 0.60 17.14
CA LYS A 191 1.32 1.72 16.19
C LYS A 191 1.44 3.05 16.94
N ALA A 192 2.21 4.01 16.42
CA ALA A 192 2.43 5.30 17.08
C ALA A 192 2.89 5.17 18.55
N GLN A 193 3.76 4.18 18.81
CA GLN A 193 4.20 3.76 20.15
C GLN A 193 3.09 3.24 21.10
N GLN A 194 1.84 3.20 20.68
CA GLN A 194 0.70 2.67 21.43
C GLN A 194 0.39 1.22 21.01
N LYS A 195 -0.12 0.42 21.95
CA LYS A 195 -0.58 -0.95 21.69
C LYS A 195 -2.09 -0.92 21.46
N HIS A 196 -2.55 -1.58 20.40
CA HIS A 196 -3.96 -1.66 20.04
C HIS A 196 -4.36 -3.09 19.78
N ASP A 197 -5.58 -3.47 20.13
CA ASP A 197 -6.11 -4.78 19.79
C ASP A 197 -6.09 -5.02 18.27
N GLU A 198 -5.56 -6.18 17.90
CA GLU A 198 -5.59 -6.74 16.56
C GLU A 198 -6.89 -7.52 16.40
N ASP A 199 -7.90 -6.84 15.87
CA ASP A 199 -9.24 -7.36 15.67
C ASP A 199 -9.36 -8.37 14.52
N ARG A 200 -8.29 -8.55 13.72
CA ARG A 200 -8.20 -9.53 12.63
C ARG A 200 -7.70 -10.91 13.07
N ASP A 201 -7.20 -11.04 14.31
CA ASP A 201 -6.78 -12.33 14.87
C ASP A 201 -7.86 -12.93 15.79
N THR A 202 -7.72 -14.20 16.16
CA THR A 202 -8.71 -14.92 16.98
C THR A 202 -8.70 -14.46 18.44
N THR A 203 -9.79 -14.70 19.16
CA THR A 203 -9.82 -14.50 20.61
C THR A 203 -9.09 -15.65 21.31
N ASN A 204 -8.31 -15.37 22.38
CA ASN A 204 -7.74 -16.42 23.23
C ASN A 204 -8.85 -17.13 24.02
N PRO A 205 -8.94 -18.47 24.01
CA PRO A 205 -10.03 -19.21 24.65
C PRO A 205 -9.98 -19.27 26.18
N LYS A 206 -8.96 -18.67 26.82
CA LYS A 206 -8.71 -18.70 28.27
C LYS A 206 -9.91 -18.38 29.16
N MET A 207 -10.88 -17.57 28.71
CA MET A 207 -12.06 -17.28 29.52
C MET A 207 -12.91 -18.54 29.78
N VAL A 208 -12.92 -19.47 28.84
CA VAL A 208 -13.58 -20.77 28.99
C VAL A 208 -12.58 -21.84 29.40
N THR A 209 -11.48 -22.00 28.65
CA THR A 209 -10.55 -23.12 28.85
C THR A 209 -9.72 -23.04 30.12
N GLU A 210 -9.55 -21.84 30.70
CA GLU A 210 -8.79 -21.62 31.92
C GLU A 210 -9.70 -21.12 33.05
N LEU A 211 -10.34 -19.95 32.92
CA LEU A 211 -11.10 -19.31 34.00
C LEU A 211 -12.30 -20.14 34.45
N LEU A 212 -13.18 -20.53 33.52
CA LEU A 212 -14.36 -21.36 33.87
C LEU A 212 -13.93 -22.72 34.42
N MET A 213 -12.99 -23.39 33.75
CA MET A 213 -12.49 -24.70 34.20
C MET A 213 -11.85 -24.61 35.59
N ALA A 214 -11.07 -23.56 35.88
CA ALA A 214 -10.48 -23.33 37.19
C ALA A 214 -11.53 -23.01 38.27
N THR A 215 -12.65 -22.38 37.90
CA THR A 215 -13.76 -22.09 38.81
C THR A 215 -14.51 -23.35 39.21
N LEU A 216 -14.70 -24.28 38.27
CA LEU A 216 -15.36 -25.56 38.52
C LEU A 216 -14.43 -26.61 39.16
N ARG A 217 -13.11 -26.44 39.01
CA ARG A 217 -12.09 -27.40 39.48
C ARG A 217 -12.26 -27.82 40.94
N PRO A 218 -12.53 -26.93 41.93
CA PRO A 218 -12.70 -27.32 43.33
C PRO A 218 -13.86 -28.28 43.61
N LEU A 219 -14.88 -28.31 42.75
CA LEU A 219 -16.08 -29.17 42.85
C LEU A 219 -15.96 -30.44 42.00
N SER A 220 -14.76 -30.74 41.49
CA SER A 220 -14.56 -31.72 40.43
C SER A 220 -13.27 -32.52 40.61
N THR A 221 -13.20 -33.66 39.93
CA THR A 221 -11.98 -34.44 39.75
C THR A 221 -11.49 -34.33 38.31
N ASP A 222 -10.16 -34.36 38.11
CA ASP A 222 -9.60 -34.38 36.77
C ASP A 222 -9.95 -35.69 36.04
N VAL A 223 -10.31 -35.58 34.76
CA VAL A 223 -10.66 -36.72 33.92
C VAL A 223 -9.74 -36.81 32.72
N SER A 224 -9.17 -37.99 32.52
CA SER A 224 -8.51 -38.35 31.26
C SER A 224 -9.56 -38.82 30.25
N ALA A 225 -10.04 -37.91 29.43
CA ALA A 225 -11.04 -38.25 28.40
C ALA A 225 -10.41 -38.79 27.12
N VAL A 226 -11.20 -39.55 26.35
CA VAL A 226 -10.79 -40.00 25.01
C VAL A 226 -10.55 -38.79 24.12
N GLN A 227 -9.31 -38.62 23.69
CA GLN A 227 -8.89 -37.58 22.76
C GLN A 227 -8.84 -38.09 21.32
N ILE A 228 -9.12 -37.18 20.38
CA ILE A 228 -8.98 -37.36 18.94
C ILE A 228 -8.01 -36.31 18.39
N GLN A 229 -7.21 -36.72 17.43
CA GLN A 229 -6.34 -35.83 16.68
C GLN A 229 -7.01 -35.48 15.35
N LYS A 230 -7.11 -34.19 15.01
CA LYS A 230 -7.65 -33.73 13.73
C LYS A 230 -6.70 -32.81 13.00
N ASN A 231 -6.59 -33.07 11.70
CA ASN A 231 -6.02 -32.14 10.73
C ASN A 231 -7.06 -31.04 10.43
N THR A 232 -6.96 -29.91 11.13
CA THR A 232 -7.83 -28.73 10.95
C THR A 232 -7.37 -28.01 9.68
N ARG A 233 -8.19 -28.08 8.63
CA ARG A 233 -7.93 -27.38 7.35
C ARG A 233 -8.39 -25.94 7.48
N GLU A 234 -7.68 -25.18 8.28
CA GLU A 234 -7.88 -23.76 8.50
C GLU A 234 -7.19 -22.94 7.41
N GLU A 235 -7.82 -21.86 7.01
CA GLU A 235 -7.26 -20.87 6.09
C GLU A 235 -7.61 -19.47 6.61
N VAL A 236 -6.69 -18.53 6.44
CA VAL A 236 -6.89 -17.11 6.75
C VAL A 236 -6.63 -16.34 5.46
N ILE A 237 -7.70 -15.98 4.76
CA ILE A 237 -7.62 -15.30 3.46
C ILE A 237 -8.40 -14.00 3.53
N TRP A 238 -7.81 -12.93 3.00
CA TRP A 238 -8.52 -11.68 2.82
C TRP A 238 -8.06 -10.93 1.58
N ARG A 239 -8.95 -10.15 0.99
CA ARG A 239 -8.65 -9.19 -0.07
C ARG A 239 -9.55 -7.99 0.10
N ASP A 240 -8.95 -6.82 0.31
CA ASP A 240 -9.64 -5.54 0.42
C ASP A 240 -10.82 -5.52 1.43
N SER A 241 -10.74 -6.34 2.48
CA SER A 241 -11.80 -6.50 3.48
C SER A 241 -11.33 -6.14 4.91
N ARG A 242 -12.30 -5.89 5.81
CA ARG A 242 -12.00 -5.56 7.22
C ARG A 242 -11.47 -6.78 7.97
N SER A 243 -12.20 -7.88 7.91
CA SER A 243 -11.94 -9.14 8.62
C SER A 243 -11.62 -10.24 7.61
N PRO A 244 -10.67 -11.15 7.93
CA PRO A 244 -10.37 -12.26 7.05
C PRO A 244 -11.49 -13.30 7.05
N TRP A 245 -11.62 -14.01 5.92
CA TRP A 245 -12.41 -15.24 5.90
C TRP A 245 -11.69 -16.31 6.71
N ARG A 246 -12.47 -17.06 7.49
CA ARG A 246 -12.04 -18.26 8.21
C ARG A 246 -13.09 -19.34 8.06
N ARG A 247 -12.67 -20.58 8.25
CA ARG A 247 -13.62 -21.69 8.27
C ARG A 247 -14.47 -21.63 9.55
N SER A 248 -15.76 -21.94 9.43
CA SER A 248 -16.70 -21.93 10.56
C SER A 248 -16.21 -22.78 11.73
N ALA A 249 -16.04 -22.13 12.87
CA ALA A 249 -15.71 -22.75 14.16
C ALA A 249 -16.83 -23.68 14.64
N LEU A 250 -18.10 -23.31 14.41
CA LEU A 250 -19.25 -24.16 14.73
C LEU A 250 -19.22 -25.47 13.92
N TRP A 251 -18.81 -25.42 12.65
CA TRP A 251 -18.64 -26.62 11.85
C TRP A 251 -17.52 -27.52 12.39
N LEU A 252 -16.42 -26.94 12.89
CA LEU A 252 -15.37 -27.72 13.55
C LEU A 252 -15.90 -28.36 14.84
N LEU A 253 -16.64 -27.61 15.67
CA LEU A 253 -17.28 -28.10 16.89
C LEU A 253 -18.15 -29.33 16.58
N MET A 254 -19.02 -29.24 15.58
CA MET A 254 -19.87 -30.36 15.17
C MET A 254 -19.05 -31.57 14.73
N ARG A 255 -18.01 -31.37 13.90
CA ARG A 255 -17.15 -32.47 13.46
C ARG A 255 -16.41 -33.13 14.60
N VAL A 256 -15.92 -32.37 15.57
CA VAL A 256 -15.21 -32.86 16.75
C VAL A 256 -16.18 -33.63 17.64
N THR A 257 -17.29 -33.01 18.02
CA THR A 257 -18.26 -33.59 18.95
C THR A 257 -18.89 -34.86 18.37
N LEU A 258 -19.31 -34.85 17.10
CA LEU A 258 -19.86 -36.06 16.46
C LEU A 258 -18.86 -37.23 16.54
N GLN A 259 -17.59 -36.99 16.20
CA GLN A 259 -16.58 -38.05 16.24
C GLN A 259 -16.31 -38.54 17.66
N LEU A 260 -16.23 -37.63 18.65
CA LEU A 260 -16.07 -38.00 20.06
C LEU A 260 -17.24 -38.85 20.56
N VAL A 261 -18.48 -38.44 20.29
CA VAL A 261 -19.67 -39.16 20.74
C VAL A 261 -19.80 -40.51 20.05
N PHE A 262 -19.60 -40.60 18.72
CA PHE A 262 -19.54 -41.88 18.03
C PHE A 262 -18.49 -42.80 18.66
N ARG A 263 -17.29 -42.31 18.96
CA ARG A 263 -16.23 -43.14 19.54
C ARG A 263 -16.51 -43.57 20.98
N ARG A 264 -17.15 -42.73 21.80
CA ARG A 264 -17.46 -43.02 23.22
C ARG A 264 -18.59 -44.01 23.41
N LEU A 265 -19.55 -44.02 22.50
CA LEU A 265 -20.71 -44.92 22.55
C LEU A 265 -20.42 -46.29 21.92
N SER A 266 -19.15 -46.60 21.66
CA SER A 266 -18.71 -47.72 20.81
C SER A 266 -17.55 -48.50 21.41
N ASP A 267 -17.49 -49.80 21.16
CA ASP A 267 -16.26 -50.61 21.33
C ASP A 267 -15.26 -50.38 20.17
N GLU A 268 -13.97 -50.34 20.52
CA GLU A 268 -12.92 -49.45 19.97
C GLU A 268 -12.57 -49.49 18.46
N ALA A 269 -13.18 -50.34 17.61
CA ALA A 269 -12.74 -50.50 16.21
C ALA A 269 -13.81 -50.37 15.10
N ARG A 270 -15.07 -50.80 15.30
CA ARG A 270 -16.06 -50.89 14.19
C ARG A 270 -16.80 -49.59 13.85
N LEU A 271 -16.78 -48.60 14.75
CA LEU A 271 -17.69 -47.44 14.72
C LEU A 271 -17.00 -46.11 14.41
N ASP A 272 -15.66 -46.07 14.38
CA ASP A 272 -14.91 -44.95 13.80
C ASP A 272 -15.21 -44.80 12.29
N ASP A 273 -15.67 -45.89 11.67
CA ASP A 273 -16.24 -45.89 10.33
C ASP A 273 -17.64 -45.31 10.28
N LEU A 274 -18.51 -45.49 11.29
CA LEU A 274 -19.87 -44.94 11.29
C LEU A 274 -19.86 -43.41 11.22
N TYR A 275 -18.95 -42.74 11.94
CA TYR A 275 -18.73 -41.29 11.79
C TYR A 275 -18.35 -40.92 10.34
N LYS A 276 -17.39 -41.64 9.74
CA LYS A 276 -16.93 -41.37 8.36
C LYS A 276 -18.05 -41.63 7.33
N GLN A 277 -18.84 -42.67 7.54
CA GLN A 277 -20.02 -43.03 6.74
C GLN A 277 -21.05 -41.91 6.81
N PHE A 278 -21.40 -41.46 8.02
CA PHE A 278 -22.30 -40.31 8.21
C PHE A 278 -21.75 -39.05 7.52
N MET A 279 -20.45 -38.75 7.63
CA MET A 279 -19.86 -37.58 6.97
C MET A 279 -19.99 -37.62 5.45
N ILE A 280 -19.85 -38.80 4.83
CA ILE A 280 -20.07 -38.99 3.38
C ILE A 280 -21.56 -38.81 3.05
N PHE A 281 -22.44 -39.42 3.84
CA PHE A 281 -23.88 -39.30 3.66
C PHE A 281 -24.34 -37.84 3.76
N PHE A 282 -23.93 -37.12 4.82
CA PHE A 282 -24.20 -35.69 5.02
C PHE A 282 -23.69 -34.85 3.85
N MET A 283 -22.47 -35.09 3.35
CA MET A 283 -21.97 -34.37 2.18
C MET A 283 -22.84 -34.65 0.94
N SER A 284 -23.26 -35.89 0.71
CA SER A 284 -24.15 -36.21 -0.41
C SER A 284 -25.52 -35.53 -0.26
N PHE A 285 -26.05 -35.49 0.97
CA PHE A 285 -27.30 -34.83 1.29
C PHE A 285 -27.25 -33.33 0.98
N VAL A 286 -26.13 -32.67 1.33
CA VAL A 286 -25.90 -31.26 0.97
C VAL A 286 -25.81 -31.09 -0.55
N VAL A 287 -25.16 -32.00 -1.29
CA VAL A 287 -25.14 -31.95 -2.76
C VAL A 287 -26.55 -32.01 -3.34
N ASP A 288 -27.40 -32.92 -2.86
CA ASP A 288 -28.76 -33.09 -3.40
C ASP A 288 -29.56 -31.78 -3.26
N LYS A 289 -29.56 -31.19 -2.06
CA LYS A 289 -30.28 -29.94 -1.76
C LYS A 289 -29.67 -28.70 -2.43
N ALA A 290 -28.34 -28.60 -2.47
CA ALA A 290 -27.64 -27.42 -2.99
C ALA A 290 -27.48 -27.44 -4.53
N SER A 291 -27.65 -28.59 -5.18
CA SER A 291 -27.42 -28.76 -6.63
C SER A 291 -28.22 -27.80 -7.51
N MET A 292 -29.37 -27.31 -7.03
CA MET A 292 -30.19 -26.32 -7.74
C MET A 292 -29.64 -24.91 -7.67
N ALA A 293 -29.05 -24.54 -6.53
CA ALA A 293 -28.60 -23.18 -6.24
C ALA A 293 -27.14 -22.91 -6.62
N LEU A 294 -26.33 -23.97 -6.82
CA LEU A 294 -24.90 -23.84 -7.05
C LEU A 294 -24.48 -23.95 -8.54
N PRO A 295 -23.36 -23.29 -8.92
CA PRO A 295 -22.78 -23.41 -10.26
C PRO A 295 -22.16 -24.80 -10.50
N ASN A 296 -21.93 -25.15 -11.76
CA ASN A 296 -21.50 -26.50 -12.15
C ASN A 296 -20.13 -26.88 -11.55
N GLU A 297 -19.22 -25.93 -11.50
CA GLU A 297 -17.87 -26.08 -10.96
C GLU A 297 -17.91 -26.44 -9.48
N ALA A 298 -18.82 -25.79 -8.73
CA ALA A 298 -19.02 -26.08 -7.31
C ALA A 298 -19.57 -27.50 -7.10
N ILE A 299 -20.60 -27.89 -7.85
CA ILE A 299 -21.19 -29.24 -7.79
C ILE A 299 -20.14 -30.29 -8.16
N PHE A 300 -19.33 -30.04 -9.18
CA PHE A 300 -18.24 -30.93 -9.57
C PHE A 300 -17.21 -31.09 -8.43
N CYS A 301 -16.79 -29.99 -7.81
CA CYS A 301 -15.87 -30.02 -6.67
C CYS A 301 -16.43 -30.82 -5.49
N MET A 302 -17.73 -30.66 -5.20
CA MET A 302 -18.42 -31.42 -4.15
C MET A 302 -18.43 -32.92 -4.47
N ASN A 303 -18.83 -33.30 -5.68
CA ASN A 303 -18.83 -34.68 -6.15
C ASN A 303 -17.45 -35.31 -6.07
N ALA A 304 -16.42 -34.63 -6.57
CA ALA A 304 -15.04 -35.11 -6.53
C ALA A 304 -14.53 -35.30 -5.10
N LYS A 305 -14.95 -34.45 -4.15
CA LYS A 305 -14.60 -34.61 -2.73
C LYS A 305 -15.26 -35.86 -2.12
N ILE A 306 -16.53 -36.10 -2.42
CA ILE A 306 -17.26 -37.28 -1.94
C ILE A 306 -16.67 -38.56 -2.54
N ALA A 307 -16.46 -38.60 -3.85
CA ALA A 307 -15.85 -39.73 -4.55
C ALA A 307 -14.47 -40.10 -3.96
N ARG A 308 -13.60 -39.10 -3.73
CA ARG A 308 -12.30 -39.35 -3.06
C ARG A 308 -12.43 -39.83 -1.62
N ARG A 309 -13.46 -39.42 -0.89
CA ARG A 309 -13.70 -39.91 0.49
C ARG A 309 -14.20 -41.35 0.49
N LEU A 310 -15.05 -41.72 -0.47
CA LEU A 310 -15.49 -43.10 -0.67
C LEU A 310 -14.30 -44.02 -0.97
N LEU A 311 -13.40 -43.61 -1.87
CA LEU A 311 -12.17 -44.36 -2.18
C LEU A 311 -11.28 -44.57 -0.94
N LYS A 312 -11.24 -43.60 -0.02
CA LYS A 312 -10.46 -43.68 1.23
C LYS A 312 -11.11 -44.50 2.33
N LEU A 313 -12.42 -44.75 2.24
CA LEU A 313 -13.16 -45.47 3.28
C LEU A 313 -13.00 -46.99 3.13
N GLU A 314 -12.59 -47.49 1.96
CA GLU A 314 -12.30 -48.91 1.69
C GLU A 314 -13.37 -49.86 2.26
N LEU A 315 -14.63 -49.61 1.86
CA LEU A 315 -15.77 -50.38 2.34
C LEU A 315 -15.64 -51.86 1.95
N SER A 316 -15.72 -52.76 2.94
CA SER A 316 -15.70 -54.21 2.70
C SER A 316 -17.05 -54.75 2.22
N ASP A 317 -18.16 -54.12 2.65
CA ASP A 317 -19.54 -54.44 2.25
C ASP A 317 -20.19 -53.23 1.56
N GLU A 318 -21.30 -53.43 0.83
CA GLU A 318 -22.12 -52.34 0.25
C GLU A 318 -23.29 -51.97 1.19
N PRO A 319 -23.15 -50.98 2.09
CA PRO A 319 -24.22 -50.58 2.98
C PRO A 319 -25.34 -49.83 2.25
N ALA A 320 -26.57 -49.91 2.76
CA ALA A 320 -27.76 -49.33 2.12
C ALA A 320 -27.66 -47.83 1.82
N TRP A 321 -26.97 -47.07 2.69
CA TRP A 321 -26.74 -45.63 2.49
C TRP A 321 -25.86 -45.34 1.25
N LEU A 322 -24.97 -46.26 0.85
CA LEU A 322 -24.06 -46.08 -0.28
C LEU A 322 -24.81 -45.95 -1.60
N THR A 323 -25.84 -46.76 -1.80
CA THR A 323 -26.71 -46.71 -2.98
C THR A 323 -27.39 -45.34 -3.11
N SER A 324 -27.83 -44.77 -1.99
CA SER A 324 -28.41 -43.42 -1.94
C SER A 324 -27.38 -42.36 -2.37
N VAL A 325 -26.16 -42.42 -1.81
CA VAL A 325 -25.05 -41.53 -2.17
C VAL A 325 -24.71 -41.64 -3.67
N GLN A 326 -24.56 -42.86 -4.20
CA GLN A 326 -24.26 -43.09 -5.61
C GLN A 326 -25.34 -42.51 -6.53
N ASN A 327 -26.61 -42.64 -6.16
CA ASN A 327 -27.72 -42.07 -6.92
C ASN A 327 -27.68 -40.54 -6.93
N ILE A 328 -27.36 -39.89 -5.82
CA ILE A 328 -27.17 -38.42 -5.74
C ILE A 328 -26.00 -37.98 -6.63
N LEU A 329 -24.86 -38.67 -6.58
CA LEU A 329 -23.69 -38.37 -7.39
C LEU A 329 -23.96 -38.56 -8.90
N ARG A 330 -24.69 -39.61 -9.28
CA ARG A 330 -25.12 -39.83 -10.67
C ARG A 330 -26.07 -38.73 -11.15
N ARG A 331 -27.07 -38.35 -10.33
CA ARG A 331 -28.01 -37.26 -10.66
C ARG A 331 -27.30 -35.93 -10.87
N SER A 332 -26.43 -35.54 -9.94
CA SER A 332 -25.65 -34.30 -10.03
C SER A 332 -24.66 -34.31 -11.21
N SER A 333 -24.03 -35.45 -11.51
CA SER A 333 -23.12 -35.57 -12.66
C SER A 333 -23.86 -35.47 -14.01
N ARG A 334 -25.02 -36.14 -14.14
CA ARG A 334 -25.89 -36.01 -15.32
C ARG A 334 -26.34 -34.56 -15.53
N ARG A 335 -26.63 -33.84 -14.45
CA ARG A 335 -27.00 -32.43 -14.49
C ARG A 335 -25.89 -31.54 -15.04
N ILE A 336 -24.65 -31.71 -14.54
CA ILE A 336 -23.48 -30.98 -15.06
C ILE A 336 -23.31 -31.27 -16.56
N GLN A 337 -23.36 -32.55 -16.95
CA GLN A 337 -23.22 -32.95 -18.35
C GLN A 337 -24.35 -32.40 -19.24
N GLY A 338 -25.58 -32.38 -18.75
CA GLY A 338 -26.73 -31.81 -19.45
C GLY A 338 -26.57 -30.31 -19.71
N ARG A 339 -26.19 -29.54 -18.68
CA ARG A 339 -25.90 -28.10 -18.80
C ARG A 339 -24.75 -27.84 -19.77
N TRP A 340 -23.67 -28.63 -19.72
CA TRP A 340 -22.55 -28.50 -20.66
C TRP A 340 -22.97 -28.76 -22.12
N LYS A 341 -23.76 -29.82 -22.36
CA LYS A 341 -24.32 -30.10 -23.71
C LYS A 341 -25.19 -28.96 -24.22
N GLN A 342 -25.95 -28.30 -23.35
CA GLN A 342 -26.76 -27.13 -23.70
C GLN A 342 -25.85 -25.95 -24.09
N THR A 343 -24.86 -25.60 -23.28
CA THR A 343 -23.90 -24.52 -23.59
C THR A 343 -23.17 -24.75 -24.91
N MET A 344 -22.78 -25.99 -25.22
CA MET A 344 -22.16 -26.33 -26.51
C MET A 344 -23.10 -26.11 -27.70
N ARG A 345 -24.39 -26.43 -27.57
CA ARG A 345 -25.40 -26.19 -28.62
C ARG A 345 -25.69 -24.71 -28.83
N GLU A 346 -25.75 -23.92 -27.75
CA GLU A 346 -26.00 -22.48 -27.82
C GLU A 346 -24.83 -21.71 -28.45
N ASN A 347 -23.59 -22.20 -28.28
CA ASN A 347 -22.38 -21.54 -28.78
C ASN A 347 -21.84 -22.12 -30.09
N SER A 348 -22.47 -23.13 -30.68
CA SER A 348 -22.09 -23.62 -32.01
C SER A 348 -22.55 -22.62 -33.07
N ARG A 349 -21.66 -21.71 -33.48
CA ARG A 349 -21.89 -20.86 -34.66
C ARG A 349 -21.46 -21.61 -35.91
N GLY A 350 -22.38 -21.78 -36.86
CA GLY A 350 -22.01 -22.13 -38.23
C GLY A 350 -21.27 -20.95 -38.83
N ILE A 351 -19.99 -21.10 -39.15
CA ILE A 351 -19.23 -20.07 -39.84
C ILE A 351 -19.68 -20.09 -41.30
N ASP A 352 -20.38 -19.04 -41.73
CA ASP A 352 -20.76 -18.86 -43.14
C ASP A 352 -19.58 -18.31 -43.94
N THR A 353 -18.90 -19.21 -44.65
CA THR A 353 -17.73 -18.88 -45.49
C THR A 353 -18.11 -18.46 -46.90
N PHE A 354 -19.40 -18.37 -47.24
CA PHE A 354 -19.83 -18.05 -48.61
C PHE A 354 -19.40 -16.64 -49.03
N SER A 355 -19.33 -15.68 -48.10
CA SER A 355 -18.88 -14.31 -48.37
C SER A 355 -17.42 -14.21 -48.84
N LEU A 356 -16.57 -15.16 -48.45
CA LEU A 356 -15.16 -15.21 -48.87
C LEU A 356 -14.98 -15.64 -50.32
N SER A 357 -16.02 -16.17 -50.97
CA SER A 357 -15.96 -16.62 -52.37
C SER A 357 -16.11 -15.49 -53.40
N THR A 358 -16.39 -14.27 -52.95
CA THR A 358 -16.70 -13.11 -53.82
C THR A 358 -15.61 -12.03 -53.88
N LEU A 359 -14.45 -12.25 -53.24
CA LEU A 359 -13.33 -11.31 -53.23
C LEU A 359 -12.56 -11.32 -54.56
N ASP A 360 -12.42 -10.16 -55.22
CA ASP A 360 -11.67 -9.98 -56.47
C ASP A 360 -10.45 -9.06 -56.26
N PHE A 361 -9.34 -9.68 -55.88
CA PHE A 361 -8.08 -9.00 -55.61
C PHE A 361 -7.48 -8.26 -56.82
N HIS A 362 -7.91 -8.55 -58.04
CA HIS A 362 -7.39 -7.89 -59.25
C HIS A 362 -8.01 -6.51 -59.48
N HIS A 363 -9.28 -6.30 -59.12
CA HIS A 363 -9.91 -4.97 -59.17
C HIS A 363 -9.45 -4.08 -58.01
N ASP A 364 -9.21 -4.68 -56.83
CA ASP A 364 -8.86 -3.95 -55.61
C ASP A 364 -7.45 -3.32 -55.62
N ILE A 365 -6.62 -3.61 -56.64
CA ILE A 365 -5.28 -3.01 -56.83
C ILE A 365 -5.24 -1.83 -57.82
N GLN A 366 -6.35 -1.49 -58.48
CA GLN A 366 -6.40 -0.35 -59.42
C GLN A 366 -6.90 0.91 -58.72
N CYS A 367 -6.00 1.87 -58.47
CA CYS A 367 -6.33 3.17 -57.86
C CYS A 367 -5.85 4.33 -58.76
N ALA A 368 -6.75 5.24 -59.11
CA ALA A 368 -6.43 6.50 -59.80
C ALA A 368 -6.37 7.65 -58.77
N LEU A 369 -5.32 8.49 -58.83
CA LEU A 369 -5.08 9.59 -57.88
C LEU A 369 -5.06 10.97 -58.60
N PRO A 370 -6.22 11.44 -59.10
CA PRO A 370 -6.31 12.59 -59.99
C PRO A 370 -5.85 13.92 -59.38
N ASP A 371 -5.80 14.04 -58.05
CA ASP A 371 -5.28 15.24 -57.38
C ASP A 371 -3.73 15.31 -57.39
N LEU A 372 -3.05 14.16 -57.41
CA LEU A 372 -1.59 14.11 -57.55
C LEU A 372 -1.16 14.47 -58.97
N ASP A 373 -1.89 13.98 -59.97
CA ASP A 373 -1.66 14.32 -61.37
C ASP A 373 -1.82 15.84 -61.60
N ARG A 374 -2.85 16.46 -61.00
CA ARG A 374 -3.10 17.91 -61.07
C ARG A 374 -2.00 18.73 -60.37
N TYR A 375 -1.42 18.22 -59.28
CA TYR A 375 -0.31 18.88 -58.58
C TYR A 375 0.97 18.90 -59.42
N LEU A 376 1.27 17.82 -60.13
CA LEU A 376 2.45 17.69 -60.98
C LEU A 376 2.38 18.65 -62.19
N GLU A 377 1.21 18.81 -62.82
CA GLU A 377 0.99 19.80 -63.89
C GLU A 377 1.18 21.26 -63.42
N GLY A 378 0.97 21.54 -62.12
CA GLY A 378 1.17 22.87 -61.53
C GLY A 378 2.62 23.27 -61.30
N ILE A 379 3.56 22.31 -61.33
CA ILE A 379 4.99 22.58 -61.09
C ILE A 379 5.63 23.30 -62.29
N GLU A 380 5.26 22.93 -63.52
CA GLU A 380 5.79 23.52 -64.74
C GLU A 380 5.41 25.01 -64.92
N ARG A 381 4.28 25.43 -64.35
CA ARG A 381 3.78 26.82 -64.47
C ARG A 381 4.49 27.84 -63.56
N ARG A 382 5.34 27.39 -62.62
CA ARG A 382 6.02 28.28 -61.64
C ARG A 382 7.31 28.92 -62.15
N GLY A 383 7.76 28.57 -63.36
CA GLY A 383 9.10 28.92 -63.85
C GLY A 383 9.29 30.33 -64.45
N HIS A 384 8.24 31.11 -64.74
CA HIS A 384 8.41 32.25 -65.65
C HIS A 384 7.87 33.63 -65.25
N ASP A 385 7.37 33.86 -64.02
CA ASP A 385 7.00 35.21 -63.60
C ASP A 385 7.35 35.49 -62.13
N ARG A 386 8.48 36.17 -61.89
CA ARG A 386 8.68 36.96 -60.68
C ARG A 386 9.15 38.37 -61.04
N PRO A 387 8.32 39.41 -60.84
CA PRO A 387 8.79 40.78 -60.87
C PRO A 387 9.70 41.04 -59.66
N LEU A 388 10.87 41.62 -59.90
CA LEU A 388 11.69 42.27 -58.88
C LEU A 388 10.87 43.43 -58.30
N GLY A 389 10.49 43.35 -57.03
CA GLY A 389 9.62 44.33 -56.39
C GLY A 389 9.85 44.50 -54.89
N SER A 390 10.22 45.74 -54.55
CA SER A 390 10.17 46.42 -53.24
C SER A 390 11.33 46.19 -52.25
N ASN A 391 11.84 47.33 -51.76
CA ASN A 391 12.79 47.44 -50.65
C ASN A 391 12.27 46.69 -49.42
N PHE A 392 12.85 45.52 -49.17
CA PHE A 392 12.61 44.73 -47.97
C PHE A 392 13.35 45.37 -46.79
N GLN A 393 12.61 46.03 -45.91
CA GLN A 393 13.08 46.35 -44.55
C GLN A 393 12.34 45.43 -43.57
N PRO A 394 12.93 44.30 -43.15
CA PRO A 394 12.31 43.47 -42.13
C PRO A 394 12.28 44.22 -40.81
N PRO A 395 11.13 44.32 -40.11
CA PRO A 395 11.11 44.82 -38.74
C PRO A 395 11.93 43.86 -37.86
N SER A 396 12.95 44.38 -37.17
CA SER A 396 13.69 43.62 -36.18
C SER A 396 12.74 43.23 -35.05
N LYS A 397 12.62 41.93 -34.78
CA LYS A 397 11.82 41.38 -33.67
C LYS A 397 12.67 41.06 -32.43
N LEU A 398 13.90 41.60 -32.36
CA LEU A 398 14.78 41.44 -31.20
C LEU A 398 14.13 42.08 -29.98
N HIS A 399 13.97 41.28 -28.92
CA HIS A 399 13.52 41.79 -27.62
C HIS A 399 14.63 42.62 -26.97
N GLN A 400 14.29 43.81 -26.50
CA GLN A 400 15.15 44.66 -25.68
C GLN A 400 14.61 44.67 -24.25
N TYR A 401 15.44 44.25 -23.30
CA TYR A 401 15.10 44.25 -21.88
C TYR A 401 15.43 45.62 -21.27
N GLN A 402 14.54 46.16 -20.44
CA GLN A 402 14.81 47.38 -19.70
C GLN A 402 15.84 47.14 -18.60
N ARG A 403 16.66 48.15 -18.30
CA ARG A 403 17.78 48.01 -17.36
C ARG A 403 17.31 47.86 -15.91
N GLU A 404 16.25 48.57 -15.53
CA GLU A 404 15.76 48.67 -14.16
C GLU A 404 14.75 47.57 -13.79
N GLU A 405 14.18 46.89 -14.78
CA GLU A 405 13.16 45.86 -14.60
C GLU A 405 13.74 44.45 -14.77
N LEU A 406 13.28 43.52 -13.95
CA LEU A 406 13.63 42.11 -14.12
C LEU A 406 12.93 41.58 -15.39
N PRO A 407 13.62 40.83 -16.27
CA PRO A 407 12.97 40.24 -17.44
C PRO A 407 11.87 39.24 -17.04
N ASP A 408 10.64 39.46 -17.51
CA ASP A 408 9.47 38.67 -17.10
C ASP A 408 8.97 37.66 -18.15
N CYS A 409 9.42 37.75 -19.41
CA CYS A 409 8.96 36.88 -20.50
C CYS A 409 10.12 36.40 -21.39
N LEU A 410 10.32 35.08 -21.44
CA LEU A 410 11.27 34.39 -22.33
C LEU A 410 10.53 33.43 -23.30
N GLU A 411 9.29 33.76 -23.70
CA GLU A 411 8.53 33.00 -24.70
C GLU A 411 8.79 33.54 -26.11
N PHE A 412 9.64 32.83 -26.86
CA PHE A 412 10.02 33.24 -28.21
C PHE A 412 9.05 32.62 -29.24
N HIS A 413 8.09 33.42 -29.74
CA HIS A 413 7.16 32.99 -30.78
C HIS A 413 7.80 32.86 -32.17
N ASP A 414 8.95 33.50 -32.37
CA ASP A 414 9.70 33.49 -33.63
C ASP A 414 11.02 32.74 -33.43
N LEU A 415 11.10 31.52 -33.99
CA LEU A 415 12.26 30.63 -33.85
C LEU A 415 13.54 31.23 -34.45
N ASP A 416 13.41 32.13 -35.45
CA ASP A 416 14.55 32.76 -36.11
C ASP A 416 15.26 33.77 -35.18
N TYR A 417 14.53 34.36 -34.23
CA TYR A 417 15.03 35.36 -33.27
C TYR A 417 15.32 34.80 -31.87
N GLN A 418 14.99 33.53 -31.62
CA GLN A 418 15.14 32.89 -30.30
C GLN A 418 16.57 33.01 -29.76
N ARG A 419 17.58 32.66 -30.56
CA ARG A 419 18.99 32.69 -30.13
C ARG A 419 19.47 34.09 -29.77
N TYR A 420 19.12 35.07 -30.59
CA TYR A 420 19.52 36.46 -30.35
C TYR A 420 18.83 37.04 -29.10
N SER A 421 17.59 36.62 -28.84
CA SER A 421 16.84 37.05 -27.65
C SER A 421 17.37 36.41 -26.36
N LEU A 422 17.92 35.19 -26.44
CA LEU A 422 18.66 34.57 -25.34
C LEU A 422 19.98 35.31 -25.06
N VAL A 423 20.73 35.68 -26.10
CA VAL A 423 21.96 36.49 -25.95
C VAL A 423 21.65 37.85 -25.32
N ALA A 424 20.59 38.53 -25.76
CA ALA A 424 20.15 39.79 -25.17
C ALA A 424 19.81 39.66 -23.68
N PHE A 425 19.28 38.50 -23.26
CA PHE A 425 19.01 38.20 -21.85
C PHE A 425 20.31 37.94 -21.07
N GLU A 426 21.25 37.19 -21.64
CA GLU A 426 22.57 36.93 -21.05
C GLU A 426 23.37 38.23 -20.86
N ASP A 427 23.27 39.15 -21.81
CA ASP A 427 23.86 40.50 -21.73
C ASP A 427 23.21 41.32 -20.61
N TRP A 428 21.87 41.25 -20.47
CA TRP A 428 21.17 41.91 -19.36
C TRP A 428 21.66 41.35 -18.01
N VAL A 429 21.78 40.03 -17.87
CA VAL A 429 22.30 39.42 -16.64
C VAL A 429 23.73 39.90 -16.35
N ALA A 430 24.60 39.91 -17.37
CA ALA A 430 25.98 40.34 -17.23
C ALA A 430 26.12 41.81 -16.78
N LEU A 431 25.26 42.70 -17.30
CA LEU A 431 25.38 44.14 -17.09
C LEU A 431 24.54 44.69 -15.93
N HIS A 432 23.41 44.04 -15.59
CA HIS A 432 22.37 44.68 -14.78
C HIS A 432 21.93 43.85 -13.55
N LEU A 433 22.08 42.52 -13.54
CA LEU A 433 21.61 41.68 -12.42
C LEU A 433 22.21 42.09 -11.06
N ASN A 434 23.51 42.41 -11.03
CA ASN A 434 24.18 42.81 -9.78
C ASN A 434 23.67 44.16 -9.23
N ALA A 435 23.32 45.12 -10.10
CA ALA A 435 22.73 46.37 -9.64
C ALA A 435 21.29 46.12 -9.15
N TRP A 436 20.50 45.38 -9.93
CA TRP A 436 19.13 45.04 -9.61
C TRP A 436 19.02 44.33 -8.24
N ILE A 437 19.88 43.35 -7.95
CA ILE A 437 19.81 42.63 -6.68
C ILE A 437 20.18 43.49 -5.47
N GLU A 438 21.09 44.46 -5.60
CA GLU A 438 21.42 45.34 -4.47
C GLU A 438 20.25 46.24 -4.08
N ASP A 439 19.43 46.65 -5.06
CA ASP A 439 18.22 47.44 -4.85
C ASP A 439 17.05 46.60 -4.32
N HIS A 440 16.90 45.35 -4.77
CA HIS A 440 15.71 44.52 -4.52
C HIS A 440 15.92 43.37 -3.51
N LYS A 441 17.14 43.11 -2.99
CA LYS A 441 17.41 41.98 -2.06
C LYS A 441 16.62 41.96 -0.76
N LYS A 442 15.95 43.08 -0.40
CA LYS A 442 15.09 43.18 0.79
C LYS A 442 13.64 42.84 0.51
N GLU A 443 13.27 42.70 -0.76
CA GLU A 443 11.91 42.38 -1.18
C GLU A 443 11.64 40.88 -1.02
N GLN A 444 10.48 40.52 -0.48
CA GLN A 444 10.13 39.13 -0.23
C GLN A 444 9.98 38.32 -1.53
N THR A 445 9.57 38.98 -2.61
CA THR A 445 9.31 38.38 -3.94
C THR A 445 10.58 38.15 -4.75
N ALA A 446 11.71 38.76 -4.40
CA ALA A 446 12.94 38.71 -5.20
C ALA A 446 13.39 37.25 -5.47
N CYS A 447 13.38 36.38 -4.46
CA CYS A 447 13.71 34.97 -4.63
C CYS A 447 12.75 34.24 -5.58
N SER A 448 11.45 34.52 -5.49
CA SER A 448 10.45 33.89 -6.37
C SER A 448 10.59 34.34 -7.82
N GLN A 449 10.85 35.63 -8.05
CA GLN A 449 11.02 36.22 -9.38
C GLN A 449 12.29 35.67 -10.04
N LEU A 450 13.41 35.65 -9.31
CA LEU A 450 14.67 35.08 -9.80
C LEU A 450 14.55 33.57 -10.06
N GLY A 451 13.87 32.82 -9.20
CA GLY A 451 13.63 31.40 -9.39
C GLY A 451 12.80 31.10 -10.65
N GLN A 452 11.73 31.86 -10.87
CA GLN A 452 10.91 31.76 -12.08
C GLN A 452 11.71 32.09 -13.34
N LEU A 453 12.47 33.19 -13.30
CA LEU A 453 13.32 33.61 -14.41
C LEU A 453 14.36 32.54 -14.75
N MET A 454 14.99 31.94 -13.73
CA MET A 454 15.97 30.87 -13.91
C MET A 454 15.36 29.63 -14.59
N MET A 455 14.15 29.23 -14.19
CA MET A 455 13.44 28.11 -14.81
C MET A 455 13.03 28.40 -16.26
N GLN A 456 12.54 29.62 -16.53
CA GLN A 456 12.17 30.04 -17.89
C GLN A 456 13.40 30.09 -18.82
N TYR A 457 14.50 30.69 -18.37
CA TYR A 457 15.74 30.77 -19.13
C TYR A 457 16.32 29.39 -19.41
N HIS A 458 16.45 28.53 -18.39
CA HIS A 458 16.92 27.16 -18.58
C HIS A 458 16.08 26.42 -19.63
N ARG A 459 14.74 26.50 -19.54
CA ARG A 459 13.83 25.85 -20.49
C ARG A 459 14.05 26.33 -21.93
N ALA A 460 14.28 27.62 -22.13
CA ALA A 460 14.46 28.19 -23.46
C ALA A 460 15.87 27.95 -24.02
N ALA A 461 16.90 28.04 -23.17
CA ALA A 461 18.31 27.94 -23.54
C ALA A 461 18.77 26.47 -23.72
N SER A 462 18.36 25.55 -22.85
CA SER A 462 18.88 24.17 -22.83
C SER A 462 18.66 23.44 -24.16
N LEU A 463 17.50 23.66 -24.80
CA LEU A 463 17.17 23.07 -26.10
C LEU A 463 17.92 23.77 -27.24
N SER A 464 18.04 25.09 -27.18
CA SER A 464 18.71 25.89 -28.22
C SER A 464 20.23 25.65 -28.25
N TYR A 465 20.82 25.33 -27.10
CA TYR A 465 22.28 25.21 -26.92
C TYR A 465 22.80 23.78 -26.82
N ALA A 466 21.96 22.74 -26.84
CA ALA A 466 22.32 21.34 -26.57
C ALA A 466 23.53 20.76 -27.35
N HIS A 467 23.90 21.36 -28.48
CA HIS A 467 25.05 20.92 -29.32
C HIS A 467 26.16 21.96 -29.44
N ASN A 468 26.12 23.01 -28.63
CA ASN A 468 27.14 24.06 -28.60
C ASN A 468 27.71 24.19 -27.17
N PRO A 469 28.88 23.57 -26.91
CA PRO A 469 29.55 23.61 -25.61
C PRO A 469 29.84 25.02 -25.06
N GLU A 470 30.17 25.99 -25.91
CA GLU A 470 30.37 27.39 -25.48
C GLU A 470 29.05 28.02 -25.03
N ALA A 471 27.98 27.84 -25.81
CA ALA A 471 26.68 28.39 -25.46
C ALA A 471 26.08 27.72 -24.21
N VAL A 472 26.28 26.41 -24.04
CA VAL A 472 25.96 25.72 -22.77
C VAL A 472 26.78 26.30 -21.61
N SER A 473 28.05 26.62 -21.85
CA SER A 473 28.92 27.18 -20.82
C SER A 473 28.47 28.57 -20.37
N VAL A 474 28.07 29.44 -21.32
CA VAL A 474 27.46 30.75 -21.04
C VAL A 474 26.12 30.59 -20.32
N MET A 475 25.31 29.61 -20.72
CA MET A 475 24.04 29.32 -20.05
C MET A 475 24.25 28.92 -18.59
N LEU A 476 25.18 28.02 -18.30
CA LEU A 476 25.50 27.60 -16.94
C LEU A 476 26.07 28.76 -16.09
N LEU A 477 26.90 29.63 -16.69
CA LEU A 477 27.40 30.84 -16.02
C LEU A 477 26.24 31.79 -15.67
N THR A 478 25.34 32.05 -16.61
CA THR A 478 24.17 32.92 -16.40
C THR A 478 23.22 32.35 -15.33
N LEU A 479 22.97 31.03 -15.35
CA LEU A 479 22.18 30.34 -14.32
C LEU A 479 22.86 30.41 -12.94
N LEU A 480 24.19 30.31 -12.88
CA LEU A 480 24.95 30.46 -11.65
C LEU A 480 24.79 31.88 -11.06
N GLU A 481 24.88 32.92 -11.88
CA GLU A 481 24.71 34.30 -11.43
C GLU A 481 23.28 34.58 -10.95
N LEU A 482 22.26 34.06 -11.65
CA LEU A 482 20.87 34.13 -11.20
C LEU A 482 20.67 33.42 -9.86
N TRP A 483 21.27 32.23 -9.68
CA TRP A 483 21.24 31.53 -8.39
C TRP A 483 21.96 32.33 -7.29
N VAL A 484 23.12 32.92 -7.58
CA VAL A 484 23.86 33.77 -6.61
C VAL A 484 23.01 34.97 -6.19
N ALA A 485 22.30 35.62 -7.11
CA ALA A 485 21.37 36.69 -6.77
C ALA A 485 20.22 36.19 -5.87
N CYS A 486 19.68 35.00 -6.16
CA CYS A 486 18.61 34.39 -5.36
C CYS A 486 19.10 34.04 -3.93
N ASP A 487 20.30 33.48 -3.80
CA ASP A 487 20.94 33.17 -2.52
C ASP A 487 21.22 34.43 -1.69
N LYS A 488 21.67 35.53 -2.33
CA LYS A 488 21.85 36.83 -1.67
C LYS A 488 20.54 37.36 -1.07
N ALA A 489 19.44 37.34 -1.83
CA ALA A 489 18.13 37.77 -1.33
C ALA A 489 17.61 36.88 -0.18
N ALA A 490 17.81 35.57 -0.30
CA ALA A 490 17.39 34.61 0.73
C ALA A 490 18.17 34.78 2.04
N ILE A 491 19.50 34.96 1.96
CA ILE A 491 20.35 35.22 3.12
C ILE A 491 20.02 36.58 3.73
N GLN A 492 19.75 37.61 2.93
CA GLN A 492 19.35 38.93 3.43
C GLN A 492 18.03 38.88 4.21
N SER A 493 17.13 37.97 3.83
CA SER A 493 15.88 37.73 4.56
C SER A 493 16.11 36.85 5.80
N TYR A 494 17.05 35.91 5.73
CA TYR A 494 17.32 34.91 6.76
C TYR A 494 18.83 34.66 6.91
N ASP A 495 19.49 35.48 7.74
CA ASP A 495 20.96 35.43 7.91
C ASP A 495 21.49 34.04 8.30
N ASP A 496 20.73 33.28 9.09
CA ASP A 496 21.10 31.93 9.52
C ASP A 496 21.24 30.94 8.37
N LEU A 497 20.61 31.20 7.22
CA LEU A 497 20.73 30.37 6.02
C LEU A 497 22.19 30.30 5.54
N SER A 498 22.98 31.37 5.76
CA SER A 498 24.40 31.43 5.38
C SER A 498 25.28 30.41 6.13
N LYS A 499 24.76 29.80 7.21
CA LYS A 499 25.44 28.78 8.02
C LYS A 499 25.21 27.36 7.49
N TYR A 500 24.32 27.17 6.51
CA TYR A 500 24.01 25.87 5.91
C TYR A 500 24.65 25.72 4.54
N ASP A 501 25.15 24.54 4.23
CA ASP A 501 25.69 24.23 2.91
C ASP A 501 24.60 24.19 1.84
N ALA A 502 24.77 24.96 0.75
CA ALA A 502 23.87 24.92 -0.41
C ALA A 502 24.17 23.76 -1.37
N CYS A 503 25.24 22.99 -1.10
CA CYS A 503 25.68 21.81 -1.86
C CYS A 503 26.06 22.07 -3.32
N ILE A 504 26.39 23.31 -3.70
CA ILE A 504 26.83 23.62 -5.06
C ILE A 504 28.29 23.15 -5.27
N PRO A 505 28.54 22.26 -6.24
CA PRO A 505 29.87 21.73 -6.52
C PRO A 505 30.73 22.72 -7.31
N VAL A 506 31.33 23.72 -6.65
CA VAL A 506 32.11 24.81 -7.27
C VAL A 506 33.13 24.32 -8.30
N ASN A 507 33.75 23.16 -8.07
CA ASN A 507 34.75 22.60 -8.97
C ASN A 507 34.21 22.21 -10.34
N CYS A 508 32.89 22.03 -10.54
CA CYS A 508 32.33 21.71 -11.86
C CYS A 508 32.48 22.84 -12.88
N PHE A 509 32.55 24.09 -12.42
CA PHE A 509 32.60 25.25 -13.32
C PHE A 509 33.96 25.42 -14.01
N GLN A 510 34.99 24.66 -13.62
CA GLN A 510 36.26 24.62 -14.34
C GLN A 510 36.15 23.98 -15.74
N SER A 511 35.03 23.30 -16.01
CA SER A 511 34.80 22.63 -17.30
C SER A 511 34.13 23.55 -18.33
N LEU A 512 33.69 24.75 -17.93
CA LEU A 512 33.06 25.72 -18.82
C LEU A 512 34.06 26.21 -19.88
N LEU A 513 33.59 26.42 -21.11
CA LEU A 513 34.34 27.05 -22.20
C LEU A 513 33.95 28.52 -22.30
N LEU A 514 34.84 29.41 -21.83
CA LEU A 514 34.58 30.85 -21.71
C LEU A 514 35.69 31.63 -22.45
N PRO A 515 35.58 31.82 -23.77
CA PRO A 515 36.65 32.44 -24.59
C PRO A 515 36.88 33.92 -24.27
N PHE A 516 35.90 34.62 -23.68
CA PHE A 516 36.00 36.05 -23.43
C PHE A 516 36.45 36.37 -22.00
N LYS A 517 37.35 37.35 -21.86
CA LYS A 517 37.81 37.85 -20.55
C LYS A 517 36.66 38.24 -19.62
N SER A 518 35.65 38.92 -20.15
CA SER A 518 34.46 39.33 -19.38
C SER A 518 33.69 38.15 -18.78
N GLN A 519 33.61 37.02 -19.49
CA GLN A 519 32.97 35.80 -18.98
C GLN A 519 33.80 35.15 -17.87
N MET A 520 35.13 35.14 -18.02
CA MET A 520 36.04 34.63 -16.98
C MET A 520 36.00 35.48 -15.71
N GLU A 521 35.93 36.81 -15.83
CA GLU A 521 35.76 37.72 -14.69
C GLU A 521 34.42 37.50 -13.97
N ARG A 522 33.33 37.29 -14.72
CA ARG A 522 32.01 36.91 -14.17
C ARG A 522 32.08 35.60 -13.38
N LEU A 523 32.69 34.56 -13.95
CA LEU A 523 32.87 33.28 -13.27
C LEU A 523 33.71 33.44 -11.99
N ALA A 524 34.83 34.16 -12.06
CA ALA A 524 35.68 34.42 -10.89
C ALA A 524 34.92 35.14 -9.75
N SER A 525 34.04 36.08 -10.09
CA SER A 525 33.16 36.76 -9.13
C SER A 525 32.19 35.78 -8.46
N ALA A 526 31.54 34.91 -9.23
CA ALA A 526 30.63 33.89 -8.71
C ALA A 526 31.36 32.86 -7.83
N GLU A 527 32.55 32.40 -8.23
CA GLU A 527 33.38 31.48 -7.45
C GLU A 527 33.88 32.09 -6.14
N LYS A 528 34.21 33.38 -6.15
CA LYS A 528 34.55 34.14 -4.94
C LYS A 528 33.36 34.22 -3.98
N TYR A 529 32.15 34.42 -4.50
CA TYR A 529 30.92 34.36 -3.70
C TYR A 529 30.74 32.99 -3.05
N LEU A 530 30.81 31.91 -3.83
CA LEU A 530 30.66 30.54 -3.33
C LEU A 530 31.74 30.18 -2.29
N SER A 531 32.99 30.62 -2.51
CA SER A 531 34.08 30.42 -1.56
C SER A 531 33.82 31.15 -0.24
N LYS A 532 33.33 32.39 -0.28
CA LYS A 532 32.90 33.14 0.92
C LYS A 532 31.74 32.45 1.62
N ARG A 533 30.79 31.93 0.84
CA ARG A 533 29.63 31.19 1.33
C ARG A 533 30.05 29.91 2.05
N GLN A 534 30.96 29.12 1.48
CA GLN A 534 31.52 27.90 2.07
C GLN A 534 32.27 28.16 3.38
N ARG A 535 33.06 29.24 3.47
CA ARG A 535 33.75 29.64 4.71
C ARG A 535 32.80 29.98 5.86
N SER A 536 31.56 30.33 5.55
CA SER A 536 30.53 30.71 6.53
C SER A 536 29.70 29.52 7.01
N VAL A 537 29.83 28.36 6.37
CA VAL A 537 29.06 27.14 6.68
C VAL A 537 29.49 26.58 8.04
N LYS A 538 28.50 26.24 8.86
CA LYS A 538 28.65 25.47 10.11
C LYS A 538 27.99 24.10 10.02
N HIS A 539 26.97 23.97 9.17
CA HIS A 539 26.22 22.73 8.93
C HIS A 539 26.51 22.24 7.52
N HIS A 540 27.42 21.27 7.41
CA HIS A 540 27.89 20.72 6.13
C HIS A 540 26.92 19.70 5.54
N GLY A 541 26.89 19.59 4.21
CA GLY A 541 26.09 18.61 3.48
C GLY A 541 24.63 19.00 3.30
N ALA A 542 23.83 18.07 2.77
CA ALA A 542 22.48 18.33 2.29
C ALA A 542 21.40 18.51 3.38
N GLY A 543 21.79 18.66 4.65
CA GLY A 543 20.88 18.67 5.79
C GLY A 543 19.79 19.75 5.70
N ILE A 544 20.09 20.89 5.07
CA ILE A 544 19.11 21.96 4.81
C ILE A 544 17.90 21.51 3.97
N PHE A 545 18.05 20.44 3.19
CA PHE A 545 17.01 19.91 2.31
C PHE A 545 16.25 18.70 2.88
N HIS A 546 16.86 17.93 3.79
CA HIS A 546 16.27 16.65 4.26
C HIS A 546 16.25 16.45 5.78
N ASP A 547 16.97 17.24 6.58
CA ASP A 547 16.95 17.08 8.04
C ASP A 547 15.61 17.51 8.62
N TYR A 548 14.99 16.62 9.38
CA TYR A 548 13.67 16.82 9.97
C TYR A 548 13.68 16.52 11.46
N GLY A 549 13.29 17.49 12.29
CA GLY A 549 13.19 17.33 13.74
C GLY A 549 14.50 17.10 14.48
N SER A 550 15.63 17.64 13.98
CA SER A 550 16.90 17.63 14.70
C SER A 550 17.18 19.01 15.32
N PRO A 551 17.96 19.10 16.42
CA PRO A 551 18.26 20.39 17.05
C PRO A 551 18.99 21.39 16.13
N SER A 552 19.70 20.88 15.12
CA SER A 552 20.52 21.67 14.19
C SER A 552 19.85 21.94 12.85
N CYS A 553 18.66 21.39 12.56
CA CYS A 553 18.00 21.66 11.29
C CYS A 553 17.42 23.07 11.25
N PHE A 554 17.41 23.66 10.06
CA PHE A 554 16.99 25.04 9.86
C PHE A 554 15.56 25.30 10.32
N SER A 555 14.64 24.36 10.04
CA SER A 555 13.23 24.49 10.43
C SER A 555 13.04 24.62 11.95
N VAL A 556 13.84 23.92 12.76
CA VAL A 556 13.80 24.02 14.23
C VAL A 556 14.42 25.33 14.72
N LEU A 557 15.58 25.73 14.16
CA LEU A 557 16.24 26.97 14.56
C LEU A 557 15.40 28.20 14.20
N TYR A 558 14.82 28.21 13.00
CA TYR A 558 13.91 29.27 12.55
C TYR A 558 12.65 29.35 13.42
N PHE A 559 12.03 28.20 13.72
CA PHE A 559 10.88 28.14 14.60
C PHE A 559 11.15 28.82 15.96
N ASN A 560 12.32 28.56 16.56
CA ASN A 560 12.67 29.10 17.87
C ASN A 560 12.79 30.64 17.87
N GLN A 561 13.02 31.25 16.70
CA GLN A 561 13.13 32.70 16.54
C GLN A 561 11.83 33.34 16.03
N SER A 562 10.83 32.53 15.65
CA SER A 562 9.60 33.01 15.03
C SER A 562 8.39 32.91 15.96
N ASP A 563 7.97 34.04 16.53
CA ASP A 563 6.76 34.15 17.36
C ASP A 563 5.49 33.72 16.63
N GLU A 564 5.46 33.87 15.31
CA GLU A 564 4.34 33.44 14.49
C GLU A 564 4.20 31.92 14.45
N HIS A 565 5.30 31.19 14.28
CA HIS A 565 5.30 29.73 14.30
C HIS A 565 5.02 29.17 15.70
N GLN A 566 5.52 29.83 16.74
CA GLN A 566 5.22 29.48 18.12
C GLN A 566 3.72 29.62 18.43
N ARG A 567 3.11 30.75 18.03
CA ARG A 567 1.65 30.94 18.14
C ARG A 567 0.87 29.93 17.31
N LEU A 568 1.35 29.54 16.12
CA LEU A 568 0.71 28.50 15.31
C LEU A 568 0.75 27.13 15.99
N LEU A 569 1.89 26.75 16.59
CA LEU A 569 2.00 25.52 17.38
C LEU A 569 0.99 25.53 18.54
N GLU A 570 0.96 26.60 19.33
CA GLU A 570 0.01 26.76 20.44
C GLU A 570 -1.44 26.71 19.96
N ALA A 571 -1.77 27.33 18.83
CA ALA A 571 -3.11 27.31 18.26
C ALA A 571 -3.55 25.88 17.87
N ILE A 572 -2.66 25.11 17.27
CA ILE A 572 -2.89 23.70 16.90
C ILE A 572 -3.10 22.85 18.15
N GLU A 573 -2.22 22.97 19.14
CA GLU A 573 -2.29 22.21 20.39
C GLU A 573 -3.54 22.56 21.23
N ASN A 574 -3.92 23.84 21.28
CA ASN A 574 -5.14 24.29 21.93
C ASN A 574 -6.40 23.79 21.20
N HIS A 575 -6.39 23.77 19.86
CA HIS A 575 -7.47 23.18 19.09
C HIS A 575 -7.57 21.66 19.37
N ALA A 576 -6.46 20.93 19.29
CA ALA A 576 -6.40 19.50 19.53
C ALA A 576 -6.79 19.12 20.97
N SER A 577 -6.41 19.93 21.97
CA SER A 577 -6.80 19.73 23.37
C SER A 577 -8.30 19.89 23.59
N ARG A 578 -8.93 20.89 22.94
CA ARG A 578 -10.39 21.06 22.97
C ARG A 578 -11.11 19.88 22.31
N GLN A 579 -10.60 19.40 21.17
CA GLN A 579 -11.17 18.23 20.49
C GLN A 579 -11.02 16.95 21.31
N ARG A 580 -9.86 16.71 21.93
CA ARG A 580 -9.66 15.59 22.87
C ARG A 580 -10.62 15.67 24.05
N THR A 581 -10.80 16.85 24.64
CA THR A 581 -11.72 17.04 25.78
C THR A 581 -13.17 16.72 25.39
N LYS A 582 -13.64 17.23 24.23
CA LYS A 582 -14.95 16.88 23.67
C LYS A 582 -15.08 15.38 23.43
N LYS A 583 -14.03 14.76 22.89
CA LYS A 583 -14.02 13.32 22.60
C LYS A 583 -14.06 12.47 23.88
N LYS A 584 -13.39 12.90 24.96
CA LYS A 584 -13.49 12.25 26.28
C LYS A 584 -14.89 12.37 26.88
N ALA A 585 -15.57 13.51 26.70
CA ALA A 585 -16.96 13.68 27.11
C ALA A 585 -17.90 12.77 26.32
N GLU A 586 -17.75 12.71 24.99
CA GLU A 586 -18.49 11.78 24.11
C GLU A 586 -18.30 10.32 24.54
N LEU A 587 -17.08 9.93 24.92
CA LEU A 587 -16.80 8.59 25.43
C LEU A 587 -17.59 8.29 26.70
N ARG A 588 -17.60 9.20 27.67
CA ARG A 588 -18.34 9.04 28.94
C ARG A 588 -19.84 8.93 28.70
N GLU A 589 -20.39 9.78 27.84
CA GLU A 589 -21.81 9.74 27.47
C GLU A 589 -22.19 8.40 26.83
N LYS A 590 -21.38 7.91 25.87
CA LYS A 590 -21.62 6.62 25.23
C LYS A 590 -21.46 5.44 26.20
N GLN A 591 -20.52 5.51 27.14
CA GLN A 591 -20.36 4.51 28.20
C GLN A 591 -21.54 4.50 29.16
N GLU A 592 -22.12 5.66 29.49
CA GLU A 592 -23.35 5.74 30.29
C GLU A 592 -24.54 5.13 29.55
N ASN A 593 -24.73 5.49 28.27
CA ASN A 593 -25.79 4.92 27.45
C ASN A 593 -25.66 3.39 27.32
N TYR A 594 -24.43 2.89 27.15
CA TYR A 594 -24.17 1.46 27.16
C TYR A 594 -24.58 0.80 28.48
N ARG A 595 -24.19 1.38 29.63
CA ARG A 595 -24.58 0.87 30.95
C ARG A 595 -26.09 0.85 31.14
N HIS A 596 -26.77 1.92 30.72
CA HIS A 596 -28.22 2.03 30.78
C HIS A 596 -28.92 0.95 29.94
N LEU A 597 -28.49 0.74 28.70
CA LEU A 597 -29.05 -0.32 27.84
C LEU A 597 -28.78 -1.73 28.40
N MET A 598 -27.59 -1.97 28.97
CA MET A 598 -27.28 -3.24 29.62
C MET A 598 -28.11 -3.47 30.89
N GLU A 599 -28.43 -2.41 31.64
CA GLU A 599 -29.35 -2.49 32.78
C GLU A 599 -30.78 -2.82 32.31
N LEU A 600 -31.28 -2.16 31.27
CA LEU A 600 -32.57 -2.49 30.66
C LEU A 600 -32.63 -3.93 30.15
N TYR A 601 -31.56 -4.40 29.51
CA TYR A 601 -31.41 -5.80 29.09
C TYR A 601 -31.55 -6.74 30.29
N SER A 602 -30.81 -6.50 31.38
CA SER A 602 -30.84 -7.36 32.57
C SER A 602 -32.21 -7.42 33.29
N ARG A 603 -33.00 -6.34 33.20
CA ARG A 603 -34.33 -6.24 33.84
C ARG A 603 -35.47 -6.72 32.95
N THR A 604 -35.26 -6.82 31.64
CA THR A 604 -36.33 -7.15 30.68
C THR A 604 -36.33 -8.65 30.40
N VAL A 605 -37.46 -9.32 30.64
CA VAL A 605 -37.61 -10.74 30.33
C VAL A 605 -37.81 -10.94 28.82
N CYS A 606 -37.17 -11.98 28.28
CA CYS A 606 -37.35 -12.36 26.89
C CYS A 606 -38.78 -12.82 26.59
N ARG A 607 -39.33 -12.38 25.47
CA ARG A 607 -40.63 -12.86 24.96
C ARG A 607 -40.39 -14.08 24.08
N TYR A 608 -41.13 -15.15 24.32
CA TYR A 608 -41.10 -16.38 23.53
C TYR A 608 -42.49 -16.67 22.95
N ASP A 609 -42.52 -17.20 21.72
CA ASP A 609 -43.69 -17.63 20.96
C ASP A 609 -43.59 -19.16 20.77
N GLU A 610 -44.62 -19.93 21.11
CA GLU A 610 -44.59 -21.39 20.89
C GLU A 610 -44.76 -21.73 19.40
N VAL A 611 -43.87 -22.57 18.88
CA VAL A 611 -43.89 -23.09 17.51
C VAL A 611 -43.78 -24.60 17.54
N ILE A 612 -44.67 -25.28 16.80
CA ILE A 612 -44.65 -26.74 16.67
C ILE A 612 -43.63 -27.09 15.58
N LEU A 613 -42.55 -27.77 15.96
CA LEU A 613 -41.46 -28.15 15.05
C LEU A 613 -41.76 -29.45 14.30
N ASP A 614 -42.40 -30.40 14.96
CA ASP A 614 -42.70 -31.72 14.42
C ASP A 614 -43.93 -32.31 15.15
N ALA A 615 -45.04 -32.46 14.42
CA ALA A 615 -46.30 -32.94 14.96
C ALA A 615 -46.27 -34.45 15.29
N GLU A 616 -45.35 -35.21 14.71
CA GLU A 616 -45.28 -36.68 14.82
C GLU A 616 -44.64 -37.13 16.15
N TYR A 617 -43.76 -36.30 16.72
CA TYR A 617 -43.07 -36.56 17.99
C TYR A 617 -43.48 -35.61 19.13
N GLY A 618 -44.42 -34.70 18.87
CA GLY A 618 -44.93 -33.76 19.87
C GLY A 618 -43.93 -32.66 20.30
N PHE A 619 -42.92 -32.36 19.47
CA PHE A 619 -41.91 -31.35 19.80
C PHE A 619 -42.46 -29.93 19.63
N ARG A 620 -42.65 -29.25 20.76
CA ARG A 620 -42.94 -27.81 20.84
C ARG A 620 -41.64 -27.07 21.16
N GLU A 621 -41.37 -26.01 20.41
CA GLU A 621 -40.24 -25.10 20.64
C GLU A 621 -40.80 -23.76 21.10
N SER A 622 -40.33 -23.28 22.25
CA SER A 622 -40.57 -21.89 22.64
C SER A 622 -39.55 -21.04 21.88
N ARG A 623 -39.96 -20.46 20.73
CA ARG A 623 -39.09 -19.62 19.92
C ARG A 623 -39.02 -18.23 20.48
N HIS A 624 -37.82 -17.71 20.65
CA HIS A 624 -37.64 -16.33 21.02
C HIS A 624 -38.27 -15.39 19.97
N SER A 625 -39.10 -14.43 20.41
CA SER A 625 -39.80 -13.52 19.51
C SER A 625 -38.80 -12.64 18.76
N SER A 626 -38.98 -12.51 17.44
CA SER A 626 -38.12 -11.65 16.59
C SER A 626 -38.17 -10.17 17.00
N SER A 627 -39.22 -9.76 17.73
CA SER A 627 -39.45 -8.40 18.22
C SER A 627 -39.12 -8.22 19.71
N CYS A 628 -38.35 -9.12 20.31
CA CYS A 628 -38.08 -9.09 21.75
C CYS A 628 -37.39 -7.79 22.19
N PRO A 629 -38.00 -7.01 23.12
CA PRO A 629 -37.40 -5.79 23.63
C PRO A 629 -36.05 -6.00 24.34
N CYS A 630 -35.88 -7.12 25.05
CA CYS A 630 -34.64 -7.47 25.74
C CYS A 630 -33.45 -7.53 24.76
N HIS A 631 -33.54 -8.37 23.71
CA HIS A 631 -32.47 -8.49 22.72
C HIS A 631 -32.34 -7.26 21.80
N ARG A 632 -33.39 -6.43 21.67
CA ARG A 632 -33.27 -5.11 21.05
C ARG A 632 -32.31 -4.21 21.83
N TYR A 633 -32.44 -4.14 23.16
CA TYR A 633 -31.50 -3.37 24.00
C TYR A 633 -30.08 -3.90 23.92
N LEU A 634 -29.89 -5.24 23.92
CA LEU A 634 -28.57 -5.84 23.73
C LEU A 634 -27.96 -5.46 22.37
N LYS A 635 -28.75 -5.51 21.30
CA LYS A 635 -28.31 -5.15 19.94
C LYS A 635 -27.96 -3.67 19.84
N GLU A 636 -28.77 -2.79 20.45
CA GLU A 636 -28.49 -1.36 20.54
C GLU A 636 -27.21 -1.09 21.35
N ALA A 637 -27.02 -1.77 22.48
CA ALA A 637 -25.81 -1.63 23.30
C ALA A 637 -24.55 -2.08 22.54
N LYS A 638 -24.62 -3.22 21.85
CA LYS A 638 -23.51 -3.76 21.04
C LYS A 638 -23.18 -2.90 19.81
N SER A 639 -24.11 -2.07 19.31
CA SER A 639 -23.89 -1.23 18.13
C SER A 639 -23.33 0.16 18.44
N ILE A 640 -23.19 0.52 19.72
CA ILE A 640 -22.60 1.80 20.10
C ILE A 640 -21.11 1.82 19.71
N GLU A 641 -20.79 2.70 18.77
CA GLU A 641 -19.42 2.96 18.32
C GLU A 641 -18.96 4.38 18.68
N ILE A 642 -17.66 4.54 18.86
CA ILE A 642 -16.99 5.84 18.99
C ILE A 642 -15.86 5.98 17.97
N ASN A 643 -15.81 7.15 17.32
CA ASN A 643 -14.73 7.50 16.41
C ASN A 643 -13.50 7.95 17.21
N ILE A 644 -12.32 7.49 16.82
CA ILE A 644 -11.07 7.92 17.44
C ILE A 644 -10.74 9.38 17.13
N HIS A 645 -9.94 9.99 18.00
CA HIS A 645 -9.29 11.27 17.81
C HIS A 645 -7.78 11.07 17.78
N GLU A 646 -7.13 11.52 16.71
CA GLU A 646 -5.68 11.46 16.54
C GLU A 646 -5.07 12.84 16.83
N TRP A 647 -4.00 12.90 17.63
CA TRP A 647 -3.26 14.16 17.82
C TRP A 647 -2.65 14.61 16.49
N PRO A 648 -2.76 15.90 16.13
CA PRO A 648 -2.39 16.33 14.78
C PRO A 648 -0.87 16.42 14.56
N LEU A 649 -0.07 16.66 15.60
CA LEU A 649 1.38 16.84 15.49
C LEU A 649 2.17 15.62 15.98
N PRO A 650 3.40 15.38 15.50
CA PRO A 650 4.29 14.37 16.05
C PRO A 650 4.47 14.51 17.57
N THR A 651 4.65 13.37 18.26
CA THR A 651 4.92 13.35 19.72
C THR A 651 6.28 13.96 20.06
N ASP A 652 7.26 13.83 19.16
CA ASP A 652 8.57 14.46 19.30
C ASP A 652 8.43 15.98 19.06
N HIS A 653 8.82 16.76 20.06
CA HIS A 653 8.67 18.21 20.03
C HIS A 653 9.49 18.87 18.91
N LEU A 654 10.67 18.35 18.56
CA LEU A 654 11.49 18.91 17.49
C LEU A 654 10.86 18.63 16.12
N GLN A 655 10.31 17.42 15.93
CA GLN A 655 9.53 17.10 14.73
C GLN A 655 8.26 17.94 14.61
N ALA A 656 7.60 18.23 15.74
CA ALA A 656 6.46 19.14 15.76
C ALA A 656 6.85 20.56 15.29
N LYS A 657 7.99 21.09 15.74
CA LYS A 657 8.53 22.39 15.27
C LYS A 657 8.76 22.38 13.75
N SER A 658 9.44 21.36 13.23
CA SER A 658 9.65 21.23 11.77
C SER A 658 8.34 21.07 11.00
N THR A 659 7.36 20.36 11.55
CA THR A 659 6.03 20.25 10.94
C THR A 659 5.35 21.61 10.84
N VAL A 660 5.35 22.39 11.93
CA VAL A 660 4.73 23.72 11.97
C VAL A 660 5.43 24.71 11.04
N PHE A 661 6.77 24.64 10.96
CA PHE A 661 7.54 25.39 9.96
C PHE A 661 7.05 25.12 8.52
N GLU A 662 6.81 23.86 8.17
CA GLU A 662 6.32 23.51 6.82
C GLU A 662 4.82 23.77 6.62
N LEU A 663 4.04 23.95 7.69
CA LEU A 663 2.64 24.41 7.58
C LEU A 663 2.56 25.88 7.17
N LYS A 664 3.57 26.67 7.54
CA LYS A 664 3.66 28.10 7.23
C LYS A 664 5.07 28.46 6.73
N LEU A 665 5.45 27.84 5.63
CA LEU A 665 6.79 27.97 5.09
C LEU A 665 7.11 29.43 4.70
N PRO A 666 8.24 30.01 5.17
CA PRO A 666 8.61 31.37 4.79
C PRO A 666 8.92 31.48 3.29
N GLU A 667 8.37 32.50 2.64
CA GLU A 667 8.32 32.63 1.17
C GLU A 667 9.68 32.67 0.49
N SER A 668 10.60 33.52 0.96
CA SER A 668 11.93 33.63 0.35
C SER A 668 12.76 32.35 0.55
N PHE A 669 12.57 31.62 1.68
CA PHE A 669 13.22 30.33 1.91
C PHE A 669 12.63 29.23 1.01
N ALA A 670 11.31 29.18 0.87
CA ALA A 670 10.62 28.24 0.00
C ALA A 670 11.11 28.38 -1.45
N SER A 671 11.09 29.62 -1.96
CA SER A 671 11.55 29.96 -3.30
C SER A 671 13.02 29.62 -3.49
N TRP A 672 13.88 29.95 -2.52
CA TRP A 672 15.30 29.61 -2.55
C TRP A 672 15.54 28.09 -2.56
N ARG A 673 14.81 27.32 -1.73
CA ARG A 673 14.96 25.86 -1.63
C ARG A 673 14.61 25.19 -2.94
N ASP A 674 13.48 25.55 -3.52
CA ASP A 674 13.01 24.98 -4.79
C ASP A 674 13.92 25.39 -5.96
N THR A 675 14.35 26.66 -5.99
CA THR A 675 15.31 27.19 -6.98
C THR A 675 16.67 26.50 -6.88
N THR A 676 17.16 26.28 -5.67
CA THR A 676 18.45 25.61 -5.44
C THR A 676 18.40 24.14 -5.85
N LEU A 677 17.32 23.43 -5.53
CA LEU A 677 17.15 22.05 -5.99
C LEU A 677 16.97 21.96 -7.50
N PHE A 678 16.28 22.93 -8.13
CA PHE A 678 16.21 23.04 -9.58
C PHE A 678 17.60 23.26 -10.17
N PHE A 679 18.38 24.18 -9.62
CA PHE A 679 19.75 24.43 -10.08
C PHE A 679 20.62 23.18 -9.96
N LEU A 680 20.63 22.52 -8.80
CA LEU A 680 21.39 21.29 -8.57
C LEU A 680 20.97 20.18 -9.55
N TYR A 681 19.68 19.88 -9.62
CA TYR A 681 19.20 18.69 -10.34
C TYR A 681 19.10 18.92 -11.86
N ASN A 682 18.51 20.04 -12.27
CA ASN A 682 18.21 20.32 -13.67
C ASN A 682 19.37 21.02 -14.39
N CYS A 683 20.12 21.88 -13.70
CA CYS A 683 21.18 22.66 -14.32
C CYS A 683 22.58 22.12 -14.06
N LEU A 684 22.83 21.40 -12.96
CA LEU A 684 24.16 20.88 -12.63
C LEU A 684 24.29 19.35 -12.73
N GLY A 685 23.18 18.65 -13.04
CA GLY A 685 23.16 17.19 -13.14
C GLY A 685 23.48 16.48 -11.81
N VAL A 686 23.10 17.06 -10.68
CA VAL A 686 23.22 16.43 -9.37
C VAL A 686 22.03 15.49 -9.14
N GLU A 687 22.28 14.27 -8.68
CA GLU A 687 21.25 13.28 -8.41
C GLU A 687 21.16 12.90 -6.92
N TYR A 688 20.06 12.28 -6.52
CA TYR A 688 19.95 11.64 -5.21
C TYR A 688 20.60 10.26 -5.25
N ILE A 689 21.46 9.95 -4.27
CA ILE A 689 22.13 8.64 -4.14
C ILE A 689 21.11 7.49 -4.09
N ALA A 690 19.97 7.71 -3.42
CA ALA A 690 18.89 6.73 -3.31
C ALA A 690 17.55 7.38 -3.66
N LYS A 691 16.87 6.83 -4.68
CA LYS A 691 15.54 7.30 -5.14
C LYS A 691 14.43 6.45 -4.53
N GLU A 692 14.23 6.60 -3.22
CA GLU A 692 13.21 5.84 -2.48
C GLU A 692 11.79 6.36 -2.75
N ARG A 693 10.91 5.49 -3.26
CA ARG A 693 9.50 5.81 -3.53
C ARG A 693 8.61 5.49 -2.33
N PRO A 694 7.59 6.32 -2.04
CA PRO A 694 6.69 6.09 -0.91
C PRO A 694 5.72 4.94 -1.19
N ARG A 695 5.41 4.15 -0.16
CA ARG A 695 4.38 3.08 -0.23
C ARG A 695 2.95 3.62 -0.24
N ALA A 696 2.75 4.82 0.28
CA ALA A 696 1.49 5.54 0.32
C ALA A 696 1.78 7.03 0.53
N GLU A 697 0.81 7.89 0.18
CA GLU A 697 0.97 9.34 0.27
C GLU A 697 -0.02 9.97 1.25
N TYR A 698 0.49 10.50 2.37
CA TYR A 698 -0.28 11.31 3.32
C TYR A 698 0.42 12.66 3.51
N ARG A 699 -0.17 13.70 2.93
CA ARG A 699 0.36 15.08 2.87
C ARG A 699 -0.26 15.95 3.95
N LEU A 700 0.46 16.98 4.40
CA LEU A 700 -0.05 17.97 5.36
C LEU A 700 -1.35 18.64 4.89
N GLN A 701 -1.40 19.01 3.61
CA GLN A 701 -2.53 19.70 2.96
C GLN A 701 -3.85 18.90 3.03
N THR A 702 -3.75 17.56 3.05
CA THR A 702 -4.92 16.66 2.98
C THR A 702 -5.18 15.94 4.29
N TYR A 703 -4.29 16.08 5.27
CA TYR A 703 -4.45 15.49 6.59
C TYR A 703 -5.41 16.33 7.42
N SER A 704 -6.59 15.77 7.74
CA SER A 704 -7.67 16.42 8.48
C SER A 704 -7.25 17.12 9.79
N GLY A 705 -6.22 16.61 10.46
CA GLY A 705 -5.71 17.21 11.70
C GLY A 705 -4.95 18.53 11.49
N LEU A 706 -4.38 18.76 10.30
CA LEU A 706 -3.51 19.91 10.01
C LEU A 706 -3.95 20.74 8.79
N SER A 707 -4.82 20.22 7.93
CA SER A 707 -5.20 20.86 6.67
C SER A 707 -5.80 22.26 6.86
N SER A 708 -6.54 22.48 7.95
CA SER A 708 -7.10 23.81 8.29
C SER A 708 -6.06 24.86 8.72
N PHE A 709 -4.84 24.42 9.06
CA PHE A 709 -3.71 25.27 9.46
C PHE A 709 -2.66 25.39 8.35
N PHE A 710 -2.86 24.73 7.21
CA PHE A 710 -1.92 24.74 6.11
C PHE A 710 -2.03 26.06 5.33
N HIS A 711 -0.94 26.82 5.25
CA HIS A 711 -0.84 28.01 4.42
C HIS A 711 -0.19 27.66 3.09
N PRO A 712 -0.93 27.74 1.96
CA PRO A 712 -0.35 27.50 0.65
C PRO A 712 0.73 28.55 0.35
N HIS A 713 1.88 28.08 -0.12
CA HIS A 713 2.89 28.93 -0.74
C HIS A 713 2.69 28.93 -2.27
N GLY A 714 3.02 30.03 -2.95
CA GLY A 714 2.75 30.22 -4.39
C GLY A 714 3.20 29.04 -5.25
N GLY A 715 2.31 28.51 -6.10
CA GLY A 715 2.60 27.42 -7.04
C GLY A 715 2.81 26.02 -6.42
N HIS A 716 3.18 25.06 -7.28
CA HIS A 716 3.48 23.67 -6.87
C HIS A 716 4.87 23.59 -6.22
N SER A 717 4.96 23.69 -4.89
CA SER A 717 6.20 23.51 -4.12
C SER A 717 6.91 22.19 -4.49
N ARG A 718 8.18 22.28 -4.91
CA ARG A 718 8.97 21.09 -5.27
C ARG A 718 9.16 20.20 -4.06
N VAL A 719 9.49 20.76 -2.90
CA VAL A 719 9.64 19.99 -1.65
C VAL A 719 8.43 20.15 -0.74
N SER A 720 7.97 19.05 -0.13
CA SER A 720 6.96 19.07 0.94
C SER A 720 7.14 17.91 1.91
N LEU A 721 6.49 17.97 3.08
CA LEU A 721 6.46 16.83 4.00
C LEU A 721 5.45 15.77 3.57
N LEU A 722 5.91 14.52 3.54
CA LEU A 722 5.12 13.35 3.21
C LEU A 722 5.29 12.27 4.28
N SER A 723 4.18 11.65 4.68
CA SER A 723 4.20 10.41 5.46
C SER A 723 3.73 9.25 4.59
N GLN A 724 4.46 8.15 4.62
CA GLN A 724 3.98 6.86 4.11
C GLN A 724 3.15 6.07 5.12
N ASN A 725 3.23 6.43 6.40
CA ASN A 725 2.43 5.82 7.44
C ASN A 725 1.02 6.42 7.42
N LYS A 726 0.01 5.56 7.42
CA LYS A 726 -1.41 5.95 7.36
C LYS A 726 -1.87 6.61 8.68
N PRO A 727 -2.58 7.74 8.64
CA PRO A 727 -3.18 8.32 9.84
C PRO A 727 -4.17 7.34 10.46
N HIS A 728 -4.29 7.35 11.78
CA HIS A 728 -5.21 6.47 12.49
C HIS A 728 -6.65 6.58 11.97
N GLN A 729 -7.09 7.79 11.63
CA GLN A 729 -8.44 8.05 11.10
C GLN A 729 -8.77 7.34 9.78
N ARG A 730 -7.74 6.94 9.00
CA ARG A 730 -7.93 6.18 7.77
C ARG A 730 -7.69 4.67 7.95
N THR A 731 -7.38 4.19 9.14
CA THR A 731 -7.25 2.74 9.41
C THR A 731 -8.61 2.08 9.65
N HIS A 732 -8.67 0.74 9.57
CA HIS A 732 -9.88 -0.01 9.92
C HIS A 732 -10.29 0.16 11.40
N ARG A 733 -9.37 0.65 12.23
CA ARG A 733 -9.54 0.93 13.66
C ARG A 733 -10.13 2.31 13.97
N ARG A 734 -10.63 3.04 12.95
CA ARG A 734 -11.18 4.39 13.12
C ARG A 734 -12.40 4.45 14.03
N ASN A 735 -13.18 3.37 14.05
CA ASN A 735 -14.34 3.21 14.93
C ASN A 735 -14.02 2.11 15.94
N ARG A 736 -14.37 2.35 17.19
CA ARG A 736 -14.24 1.37 18.28
C ARG A 736 -15.62 1.10 18.87
N LEU A 737 -15.95 -0.17 19.05
CA LEU A 737 -17.13 -0.58 19.83
C LEU A 737 -16.92 -0.13 21.27
N ILE A 738 -17.94 0.44 21.92
CA ILE A 738 -17.79 1.07 23.23
C ILE A 738 -17.33 0.11 24.35
N VAL A 739 -17.56 -1.19 24.15
CA VAL A 739 -17.26 -2.25 25.12
C VAL A 739 -15.75 -2.29 25.42
N ASN A 740 -15.39 -2.12 26.69
CA ASN A 740 -14.02 -2.12 27.21
C ASN A 740 -13.07 -1.05 26.63
N VAL A 741 -13.61 0.01 25.99
CA VAL A 741 -12.79 1.10 25.43
C VAL A 741 -12.38 2.10 26.50
N THR A 742 -11.10 2.45 26.52
CA THR A 742 -10.53 3.46 27.42
C THR A 742 -10.28 4.80 26.72
N GLU A 743 -10.02 5.87 27.48
CA GLU A 743 -9.63 7.17 26.91
C GLU A 743 -8.39 7.05 25.99
N ASN A 744 -7.45 6.16 26.32
CA ASN A 744 -6.22 5.94 25.53
C ASN A 744 -6.46 5.21 24.21
N ASP A 745 -7.57 4.45 24.08
CA ASP A 745 -7.94 3.77 22.84
C ASP A 745 -8.64 4.70 21.86
N VAL A 746 -9.21 5.80 22.36
CA VAL A 746 -9.92 6.82 21.58
C VAL A 746 -9.02 8.01 21.28
N CYS A 747 -8.26 8.50 22.24
CA CYS A 747 -7.36 9.65 22.10
C CYS A 747 -5.95 9.18 21.75
N LEU A 748 -5.69 9.00 20.46
CA LEU A 748 -4.43 8.46 19.95
C LEU A 748 -3.39 9.57 19.72
N ASN A 749 -2.12 9.16 19.74
CA ASN A 749 -1.01 10.01 19.28
C ASN A 749 -0.95 10.03 17.75
N ASN A 750 -0.19 10.96 17.20
CA ASN A 750 -0.03 11.07 15.75
C ASN A 750 0.62 9.81 15.18
N GLY A 751 -0.03 9.20 14.18
CA GLY A 751 0.45 8.00 13.52
C GLY A 751 1.23 8.25 12.24
N LEU A 752 1.44 9.52 11.87
CA LEU A 752 2.21 9.90 10.69
C LEU A 752 3.71 9.95 11.04
N GLN A 753 4.54 9.70 10.05
CA GLN A 753 5.99 9.85 10.15
C GLN A 753 6.43 10.64 8.92
N PHE A 754 6.57 11.95 9.10
CA PHE A 754 6.91 12.86 8.02
C PHE A 754 8.39 12.80 7.67
N GLN A 755 8.66 12.93 6.37
CA GLN A 755 9.99 13.15 5.79
C GLN A 755 9.84 14.10 4.60
N TYR A 756 10.92 14.79 4.25
CA TYR A 756 10.95 15.66 3.09
C TYR A 756 10.88 14.86 1.79
N PHE A 757 10.00 15.31 0.88
CA PHE A 757 9.69 14.62 -0.36
C PHE A 757 9.76 15.57 -1.56
N ASP A 758 10.50 15.17 -2.58
CA ASP A 758 10.60 15.87 -3.85
C ASP A 758 9.44 15.46 -4.77
N ASN A 759 8.53 16.42 -5.00
CA ASN A 759 7.31 16.24 -5.79
C ASN A 759 7.55 16.19 -7.29
N VAL A 760 8.73 16.60 -7.76
CA VAL A 760 9.12 16.55 -9.17
C VAL A 760 9.77 15.20 -9.45
N VAL A 761 10.76 14.80 -8.64
CA VAL A 761 11.50 13.54 -8.82
C VAL A 761 10.70 12.33 -8.32
N LYS A 762 9.71 12.55 -7.45
CA LYS A 762 8.84 11.53 -6.82
C LYS A 762 9.59 10.56 -5.89
N CYS A 763 10.53 11.08 -5.10
CA CYS A 763 11.24 10.33 -4.07
C CYS A 763 11.47 11.16 -2.80
N TYR A 764 11.83 10.51 -1.70
CA TYR A 764 12.31 11.22 -0.51
C TYR A 764 13.61 11.97 -0.83
N VAL A 765 13.75 13.17 -0.26
CA VAL A 765 14.95 13.99 -0.44
C VAL A 765 16.10 13.32 0.31
N GLY A 766 17.18 13.03 -0.40
CA GLY A 766 18.34 12.33 0.14
C GLY A 766 19.65 13.11 -0.04
N SER A 767 20.76 12.44 0.27
CA SER A 767 22.09 12.95 -0.03
C SER A 767 22.33 13.01 -1.55
N PHE A 768 23.15 13.96 -1.95
CA PHE A 768 23.46 14.24 -3.35
C PHE A 768 24.70 13.49 -3.83
N GLU A 769 24.68 13.09 -5.10
CA GLU A 769 25.86 12.69 -5.87
C GLU A 769 25.95 13.47 -7.17
N ARG A 770 27.17 13.67 -7.62
CA ARG A 770 27.47 14.45 -8.81
C ARG A 770 27.65 13.52 -10.01
N THR A 771 27.04 13.86 -11.14
CA THR A 771 27.28 13.21 -12.43
C THR A 771 28.39 13.90 -13.23
N LEU A 772 28.74 13.35 -14.40
CA LEU A 772 29.66 13.96 -15.36
C LEU A 772 28.96 14.91 -16.35
N TRP A 773 27.68 15.21 -16.14
CA TRP A 773 26.84 15.92 -17.11
C TRP A 773 27.42 17.27 -17.54
N ILE A 774 27.97 18.07 -16.62
CA ILE A 774 28.58 19.37 -16.95
C ILE A 774 29.81 19.17 -17.82
N GLU A 775 30.69 18.23 -17.44
CA GLU A 775 31.92 17.95 -18.19
C GLU A 775 31.64 17.42 -19.59
N GLU A 776 30.60 16.60 -19.74
CA GLU A 776 30.15 16.06 -21.03
C GLU A 776 29.45 17.12 -21.89
N SER A 777 28.70 18.04 -21.29
CA SER A 777 27.96 19.08 -22.01
C SER A 777 28.84 20.27 -22.43
N CYS A 778 29.98 20.47 -21.76
CA CYS A 778 30.92 21.57 -22.01
C CYS A 778 32.21 21.09 -22.73
N VAL A 779 32.13 20.01 -23.51
CA VAL A 779 33.23 19.54 -24.37
C VAL A 779 32.74 19.37 -25.80
N TYR A 780 33.55 19.74 -26.78
CA TYR A 780 33.19 19.45 -28.17
C TYR A 780 33.23 17.94 -28.43
N THR A 781 32.24 17.48 -29.18
CA THR A 781 32.19 16.10 -29.68
C THR A 781 32.93 16.04 -31.01
N LEU A 782 34.02 15.27 -31.05
CA LEU A 782 34.78 15.06 -32.27
C LEU A 782 33.99 14.15 -33.24
N PRO A 783 34.05 14.43 -34.56
CA PRO A 783 33.60 13.51 -35.60
C PRO A 783 34.05 12.07 -35.37
N GLN A 784 33.23 11.10 -35.82
CA GLN A 784 33.48 9.67 -35.61
C GLN A 784 34.88 9.22 -36.06
N LYS A 785 35.40 9.83 -37.14
CA LYS A 785 36.75 9.55 -37.68
C LYS A 785 37.88 9.83 -36.68
N SER A 786 37.67 10.79 -35.77
CA SER A 786 38.64 11.24 -34.78
C SER A 786 38.19 10.95 -33.35
N SER A 787 37.24 10.02 -33.19
CA SER A 787 36.70 9.62 -31.89
C SER A 787 37.76 9.11 -30.90
N THR A 788 38.88 8.56 -31.38
CA THR A 788 39.99 8.11 -30.54
C THR A 788 40.74 9.25 -29.85
N LEU A 789 40.60 10.49 -30.34
CA LEU A 789 41.14 11.71 -29.71
C LEU A 789 40.23 12.27 -28.61
N GLN A 790 38.95 11.86 -28.54
CA GLN A 790 37.97 12.40 -27.60
C GLN A 790 38.41 12.28 -26.14
N GLN A 791 39.10 11.19 -25.80
CA GLN A 791 39.60 10.90 -24.46
C GLN A 791 40.66 11.91 -23.97
N PHE A 792 41.38 12.57 -24.88
CA PHE A 792 42.44 13.53 -24.53
C PHE A 792 41.91 14.95 -24.34
N ILE A 793 40.76 15.28 -24.96
CA ILE A 793 40.08 16.57 -24.79
C ILE A 793 39.06 16.58 -23.65
N PHE A 794 38.54 15.40 -23.29
CA PHE A 794 37.66 15.25 -22.14
C PHE A 794 38.45 15.41 -20.84
N ARG A 795 37.98 16.29 -19.95
CA ARG A 795 38.58 16.52 -18.63
C ARG A 795 37.48 16.48 -17.59
N SER A 796 37.53 15.45 -16.75
CA SER A 796 36.67 15.40 -15.57
C SER A 796 37.24 16.27 -14.46
N THR A 797 36.42 16.62 -13.49
CA THR A 797 36.90 17.31 -12.28
C THR A 797 37.88 16.50 -11.43
N ARG A 798 37.86 15.17 -11.56
CA ARG A 798 38.80 14.27 -10.87
C ARG A 798 40.13 14.13 -11.62
N GLU A 799 40.12 14.37 -12.93
CA GLU A 799 41.26 14.25 -13.83
C GLU A 799 41.43 15.58 -14.60
N SER A 800 41.67 16.66 -13.86
CA SER A 800 41.75 18.02 -14.40
C SER A 800 42.88 18.23 -15.42
N HIS A 801 43.93 17.41 -15.36
CA HIS A 801 45.06 17.43 -16.29
C HIS A 801 44.82 16.57 -17.55
N GLY A 802 43.68 15.90 -17.66
CA GLY A 802 43.43 14.87 -18.68
C GLY A 802 44.14 13.54 -18.35
N PRO A 803 44.10 12.57 -19.27
CA PRO A 803 44.78 11.29 -19.09
C PRO A 803 46.32 11.44 -19.04
N PRO A 804 47.05 10.46 -18.48
CA PRO A 804 48.51 10.52 -18.42
C PRO A 804 49.13 10.52 -19.82
N PRO A 805 50.23 11.28 -20.07
CA PRO A 805 50.89 11.33 -21.39
C PRO A 805 51.32 9.96 -21.93
N ASN A 806 51.63 9.00 -21.06
CA ASN A 806 51.96 7.62 -21.46
C ASN A 806 50.81 6.93 -22.21
N LEU A 807 49.57 7.37 -22.00
CA LEU A 807 48.41 6.85 -22.74
C LEU A 807 48.51 7.19 -24.23
N VAL A 808 49.01 8.38 -24.59
CA VAL A 808 49.25 8.77 -25.99
C VAL A 808 50.18 7.78 -26.69
N ILE A 809 51.22 7.32 -25.97
CA ILE A 809 52.16 6.31 -26.49
C ILE A 809 51.47 4.95 -26.62
N ALA A 810 50.69 4.56 -25.63
CA ALA A 810 50.00 3.27 -25.60
C ALA A 810 48.88 3.15 -26.66
N THR A 811 48.27 4.25 -27.08
CA THR A 811 47.13 4.25 -28.02
C THR A 811 47.51 4.59 -29.46
N GLN A 812 48.80 4.62 -29.82
CA GLN A 812 49.24 4.89 -31.20
C GLN A 812 48.62 3.91 -32.21
N SER A 813 48.40 2.65 -31.83
CA SER A 813 47.72 1.66 -32.68
C SER A 813 46.25 1.99 -33.00
N ALA A 814 45.65 2.91 -32.24
CA ALA A 814 44.28 3.40 -32.40
C ALA A 814 44.22 4.74 -33.17
N ALA A 815 45.33 5.21 -33.74
CA ALA A 815 45.35 6.38 -34.61
C ALA A 815 44.46 6.15 -35.85
N PRO A 816 43.66 7.15 -36.28
CA PRO A 816 42.85 7.05 -37.49
C PRO A 816 43.70 6.72 -38.72
N THR A 817 43.19 5.87 -39.62
CA THR A 817 43.95 5.42 -40.81
C THR A 817 44.24 6.55 -41.80
N ASP A 818 43.50 7.65 -41.74
CA ASP A 818 43.67 8.87 -42.54
C ASP A 818 44.46 9.98 -41.82
N MET A 819 45.05 9.70 -40.66
CA MET A 819 45.85 10.66 -39.87
C MET A 819 47.31 10.21 -39.77
N LEU A 820 48.25 11.15 -39.91
CA LEU A 820 49.67 10.84 -39.73
C LEU A 820 49.97 10.56 -38.26
N MET A 821 50.90 9.65 -37.97
CA MET A 821 51.20 9.27 -36.59
C MET A 821 51.73 10.44 -35.74
N GLU A 822 52.60 11.27 -36.31
CA GLU A 822 53.09 12.47 -35.62
C GLU A 822 51.98 13.49 -35.39
N GLU A 823 51.06 13.63 -36.35
CA GLU A 823 49.86 14.46 -36.20
C GLU A 823 48.95 13.95 -35.07
N TYR A 824 48.76 12.62 -34.95
CA TYR A 824 48.00 12.01 -33.86
C TYR A 824 48.64 12.27 -32.49
N LYS A 825 49.97 12.08 -32.36
CA LYS A 825 50.69 12.34 -31.11
C LYS A 825 50.60 13.81 -30.69
N ALA A 826 50.77 14.72 -31.64
CA ALA A 826 50.64 16.15 -31.44
C ALA A 826 49.24 16.53 -30.95
N LEU A 827 48.19 16.09 -31.65
CA LEU A 827 46.79 16.34 -31.28
C LEU A 827 46.38 15.70 -29.95
N ALA A 828 46.94 14.54 -29.60
CA ALA A 828 46.67 13.88 -28.33
C ALA A 828 47.44 14.48 -27.14
N THR A 829 48.62 15.05 -27.38
CA THR A 829 49.48 15.64 -26.33
C THR A 829 49.15 17.11 -26.05
N MET A 830 48.76 17.86 -27.08
CA MET A 830 48.40 19.28 -26.98
C MET A 830 47.37 19.61 -25.89
N PRO A 831 46.26 18.85 -25.71
CA PRO A 831 45.27 19.12 -24.69
C PRO A 831 45.62 18.54 -23.30
N LEU A 832 46.83 18.02 -23.07
CA LEU A 832 47.21 17.44 -21.77
C LEU A 832 47.86 18.48 -20.86
N GLY A 833 47.58 18.38 -19.56
CA GLY A 833 48.17 19.20 -18.52
C GLY A 833 47.63 20.63 -18.47
N LEU A 834 46.74 20.92 -17.49
CA LEU A 834 46.12 22.24 -17.32
C LEU A 834 47.12 23.42 -17.28
N GLU A 835 48.24 23.26 -16.58
CA GLU A 835 49.22 24.34 -16.37
C GLU A 835 50.22 24.52 -17.51
N ILE A 836 50.42 23.48 -18.33
CA ILE A 836 51.43 23.46 -19.41
C ILE A 836 50.80 23.51 -20.81
N GLN A 837 49.48 23.52 -20.90
CA GLN A 837 48.76 23.43 -22.17
C GLN A 837 49.13 24.54 -23.16
N TRP A 838 49.35 25.79 -22.72
CA TRP A 838 49.87 26.84 -23.62
C TRP A 838 51.28 26.53 -24.13
N GLN A 839 52.14 25.93 -23.31
CA GLN A 839 53.48 25.50 -23.74
C GLN A 839 53.37 24.39 -24.78
N ASN A 840 52.46 23.42 -24.58
CA ASN A 840 52.21 22.36 -25.55
C ASN A 840 51.69 22.93 -26.88
N VAL A 841 50.74 23.87 -26.84
CA VAL A 841 50.25 24.56 -28.06
C VAL A 841 51.40 25.30 -28.75
N LEU A 842 52.24 26.05 -28.03
CA LEU A 842 53.39 26.76 -28.59
C LEU A 842 54.41 25.82 -29.25
N VAL A 843 54.65 24.65 -28.64
CA VAL A 843 55.54 23.62 -29.21
C VAL A 843 54.98 23.13 -30.55
N GLU A 844 53.70 22.78 -30.62
CA GLU A 844 53.09 22.27 -31.86
C GLU A 844 53.00 23.35 -32.95
N LEU A 845 52.77 24.62 -32.58
CA LEU A 845 52.82 25.75 -33.52
C LEU A 845 54.23 25.97 -34.13
N ALA A 846 55.29 25.55 -33.44
CA ALA A 846 56.67 25.69 -33.90
C ALA A 846 57.21 24.45 -34.63
N ALA A 847 56.60 23.28 -34.43
CA ALA A 847 57.13 21.99 -34.87
C ALA A 847 56.67 21.54 -36.27
N ASP A 848 55.82 22.32 -36.97
CA ASP A 848 55.17 21.95 -38.25
C ASP A 848 54.51 20.55 -38.27
N SER A 849 54.27 19.98 -37.08
CA SER A 849 53.78 18.60 -36.91
C SER A 849 52.28 18.49 -37.15
N ILE A 850 51.59 19.63 -37.22
CA ILE A 850 50.19 19.75 -37.56
C ILE A 850 50.03 20.81 -38.66
N ASP A 851 49.42 20.43 -39.78
CA ASP A 851 49.19 21.33 -40.92
C ASP A 851 48.00 22.26 -40.64
N LEU A 852 48.30 23.50 -40.24
CA LEU A 852 47.34 24.58 -40.00
C LEU A 852 46.74 25.17 -41.28
N VAL A 853 47.39 24.99 -42.44
CA VAL A 853 46.96 25.56 -43.72
C VAL A 853 45.79 24.76 -44.31
N PHE A 854 45.71 23.47 -43.98
CA PHE A 854 44.60 22.59 -44.33
C PHE A 854 43.48 22.62 -43.27
N LEU A 855 42.77 23.76 -43.16
CA LEU A 855 41.60 24.02 -42.30
C LEU A 855 40.39 23.05 -42.47
N ARG A 856 40.55 21.90 -43.13
CA ARG A 856 39.48 20.92 -43.37
C ARG A 856 39.26 19.92 -42.23
N ARG A 857 40.15 19.84 -41.23
CA ARG A 857 39.94 18.94 -40.07
C ARG A 857 39.30 19.72 -38.92
N ILE A 858 37.97 19.63 -38.86
CA ILE A 858 37.12 20.11 -37.76
C ILE A 858 37.68 19.72 -36.38
N ASP A 859 38.36 18.58 -36.30
CA ASP A 859 39.01 18.06 -35.09
C ASP A 859 40.10 18.99 -34.52
N MET A 860 40.88 19.63 -35.40
CA MET A 860 41.97 20.51 -35.02
C MET A 860 41.47 21.84 -34.45
N VAL A 861 40.41 22.40 -35.05
CA VAL A 861 39.74 23.61 -34.54
C VAL A 861 39.19 23.35 -33.15
N TYR A 862 38.52 22.21 -32.93
CA TYR A 862 38.02 21.87 -31.60
C TYR A 862 39.13 21.68 -30.57
N CYS A 863 40.23 20.98 -30.91
CA CYS A 863 41.36 20.80 -30.00
C CYS A 863 42.05 22.14 -29.64
N LEU A 864 42.20 23.05 -30.60
CA LEU A 864 42.79 24.38 -30.39
C LEU A 864 41.87 25.32 -29.60
N THR A 865 40.58 25.36 -29.90
CA THR A 865 39.59 26.18 -29.16
C THR A 865 39.41 25.69 -27.72
N LEU A 866 39.38 24.37 -27.50
CA LEU A 866 39.42 23.79 -26.15
C LEU A 866 40.70 24.15 -25.39
N ALA A 867 41.83 24.25 -26.10
CA ALA A 867 43.10 24.56 -25.49
C ALA A 867 43.28 26.04 -25.15
N SER A 868 42.70 26.96 -25.93
CA SER A 868 42.69 28.39 -25.59
C SER A 868 41.80 28.69 -24.39
N ASP A 869 40.60 28.10 -24.35
CA ASP A 869 39.55 28.55 -23.43
C ASP A 869 39.71 28.00 -22.01
N LYS A 870 40.25 26.77 -21.87
CA LYS A 870 40.41 26.12 -20.55
C LYS A 870 41.62 26.61 -19.74
N VAL A 871 42.60 27.24 -20.37
CA VAL A 871 43.82 27.72 -19.69
C VAL A 871 43.72 29.19 -19.28
N ALA A 872 42.86 29.97 -19.93
CA ALA A 872 42.65 31.37 -19.57
C ALA A 872 41.92 31.53 -18.21
N GLN A 873 41.11 30.54 -17.80
CA GLN A 873 40.37 30.55 -16.54
C GLN A 873 41.26 30.54 -15.28
N PRO A 874 42.27 29.66 -15.12
CA PRO A 874 43.22 29.73 -14.00
C PRO A 874 44.03 31.03 -13.96
N ALA A 875 44.45 31.56 -15.11
CA ALA A 875 45.26 32.79 -15.17
C ALA A 875 44.47 34.03 -14.72
N ALA A 876 43.17 34.10 -15.04
CA ALA A 876 42.26 35.14 -14.57
C ALA A 876 41.92 35.06 -13.07
N ARG A 877 42.18 33.92 -12.40
CA ARG A 877 42.01 33.77 -10.94
C ARG A 877 43.20 34.30 -10.12
N VAL A 878 44.36 34.49 -10.76
CA VAL A 878 45.62 34.93 -10.12
C VAL A 878 45.88 36.44 -10.33
N MET A 879 45.26 37.04 -11.35
CA MET A 879 45.12 38.50 -11.49
C MET A 879 43.93 39.01 -10.70
#